data_AF-A0A538HS41-F1
#
_entry.id   AF-A0A538HS41-F1
#
_cell.length_a   1.000
_cell.length_b   1.000
_cell.length_c   1.000
_cell.angle_alpha   90.00
_cell.angle_beta   90.00
_cell.angle_gamma   90.00
#
_symmetry.space_group_name_H-M   'P 1'
#
loop_
_entity.id
_entity.type
_entity.pdbx_description
1 polymer ?
#
loop_
_entity_poly.entity_id
_entity_poly.type
_entity_poly.pdbx_seq_one_letter_code
_entity_poly.pdbx_strand_id
1 'polypeptide(L)'
;MAQAPEGAGAGDRHARRAGVHEQRLRELPPDPRHCGTRPGRPRSHAPRVTHDARRRDDGEHPPAARGLGARPAAREARKQDAAGPDVAAGLHVADRLPGGAQIAVETLPPRSRERADRLERIWEERPGLLGWLTTVDHKRIGLLYLFTTLAFFGAGGIEALLIRTQLAGANGKVLGPDAYNQAMTMHGVTMIFFFIVPIGIGAFGNYLIPLMIGARDMAFPRMNALSYWIFLASGLFLYSSVFLGKAPNCGWFCYTPLNTRQFDPGLNVDFYALGLIFNGISSTAGAINLIVTVFKLRAPGMSLNRMPLFAYAILAVSFSLVFALPVLTVDLLFLELQRKAGFHFFDVAHGGDPLLWQHLFWFFGHPEVYIIILPAMGIATSIIPTFAKRKMIAFPLVALAELLVAFIGFGVWAHHMFATGIATAQLIFFAGASMMVVIPSTIQIFAWLFTVNLGKPDFRAPLLFIGGFIALFVIGGLSGIMFAAIPFDQATTDSYFVVAHFHFIIFGAAVFPLLGGMYYWFPKVTGRMYHEGWAKASFWVTFVGTMLTFFPMHIVGLLGMTRRIYTYAPGLGWEAYNLAETIGSFLLTVGLLMVFGNLLWSRFRGVPSGPDPFYGGTLEWATTSPPPHYNFAVIPIVRSPYPNWDREDREDDVRRFERGQLVLESGHETPASTVRDGVLDEVLEMPSESGWPILLAFALSIVFIMLLTTHYVIAGIFIAISALILAAWHLKEPAEE
;
A
#
# COMPACT_ATOMS: atom_id res chain seq x y z
N MET A 1 28.13 -40.28 32.37
CA MET A 1 28.67 -41.61 32.73
C MET A 1 27.55 -42.61 32.52
N ALA A 2 27.67 -43.49 31.51
CA ALA A 2 26.80 -44.66 31.23
C ALA A 2 25.27 -44.39 30.99
N GLN A 3 24.55 -45.13 30.14
CA GLN A 3 24.94 -45.98 29.01
C GLN A 3 23.73 -46.12 28.06
N ALA A 4 23.96 -46.38 26.77
CA ALA A 4 22.92 -46.89 25.86
C ALA A 4 22.89 -48.43 25.90
N PRO A 5 21.83 -49.03 25.35
CA PRO A 5 22.06 -50.10 24.39
C PRO A 5 21.26 -49.92 23.09
N GLU A 6 21.84 -50.38 21.99
CA GLU A 6 21.15 -50.56 20.70
C GLU A 6 20.41 -51.92 20.69
N GLY A 7 19.34 -52.02 19.89
CA GLY A 7 18.62 -53.28 19.65
C GLY A 7 17.81 -53.19 18.36
N ALA A 8 18.22 -53.93 17.33
CA ALA A 8 17.58 -53.87 16.02
C ALA A 8 16.36 -54.81 15.91
N GLY A 9 15.34 -54.37 15.17
CA GLY A 9 14.17 -55.18 14.84
C GLY A 9 13.45 -54.62 13.61
N ALA A 10 13.63 -55.27 12.45
CA ALA A 10 12.88 -54.92 11.25
C ALA A 10 11.45 -55.46 11.35
N GLY A 11 10.45 -54.61 11.16
CA GLY A 11 9.03 -54.96 11.29
C GLY A 11 8.18 -54.23 10.25
N ASP A 12 7.49 -55.01 9.43
CA ASP A 12 6.67 -54.60 8.28
C ASP A 12 5.60 -53.54 8.63
N ARG A 13 5.32 -52.63 7.68
CA ARG A 13 4.23 -51.64 7.72
C ARG A 13 3.53 -51.45 6.38
N HIS A 14 3.18 -52.53 5.68
CA HIS A 14 2.18 -52.47 4.62
C HIS A 14 0.77 -52.17 5.16
N ALA A 15 0.40 -50.89 5.27
CA ALA A 15 -0.95 -50.46 5.65
C ALA A 15 -1.44 -49.21 4.89
N ARG A 16 -2.17 -49.46 3.79
CA ARG A 16 -3.24 -48.62 3.20
C ARG A 16 -3.04 -47.09 3.20
N ARG A 17 -2.58 -46.54 2.06
CA ARG A 17 -3.14 -45.27 1.56
C ARG A 17 -4.51 -45.54 0.95
N ALA A 18 -5.50 -44.68 1.22
CA ALA A 18 -6.72 -44.62 0.41
C ALA A 18 -6.40 -44.00 -0.97
N GLY A 19 -7.11 -44.43 -2.01
CA GLY A 19 -6.86 -43.99 -3.39
C GLY A 19 -7.77 -42.83 -3.80
N VAL A 20 -7.18 -41.68 -4.14
CA VAL A 20 -7.89 -40.59 -4.83
C VAL A 20 -8.06 -40.95 -6.32
N HIS A 21 -9.16 -40.52 -6.95
CA HIS A 21 -9.54 -40.95 -8.30
C HIS A 21 -8.48 -40.65 -9.39
N GLU A 22 -7.78 -41.70 -9.83
CA GLU A 22 -6.66 -41.68 -10.79
C GLU A 22 -7.10 -41.45 -12.27
N GLN A 23 -8.22 -40.76 -12.51
CA GLN A 23 -8.80 -40.54 -13.85
C GLN A 23 -8.68 -39.10 -14.39
N ARG A 24 -8.14 -38.14 -13.63
CA ARG A 24 -8.03 -36.72 -14.06
C ARG A 24 -6.61 -36.22 -14.36
N LEU A 25 -5.60 -37.09 -14.41
CA LEU A 25 -4.24 -36.74 -14.83
C LEU A 25 -3.76 -37.65 -15.97
N ARG A 26 -3.91 -37.18 -17.21
CA ARG A 26 -3.28 -37.79 -18.39
C ARG A 26 -2.41 -36.80 -19.15
N GLU A 27 -1.17 -37.22 -19.36
CA GLU A 27 -0.37 -36.98 -20.57
C GLU A 27 0.07 -35.52 -20.82
N LEU A 28 1.06 -35.07 -20.03
CA LEU A 28 2.09 -34.14 -20.50
C LEU A 28 3.28 -34.95 -21.07
N PRO A 29 3.76 -34.69 -22.29
CA PRO A 29 4.96 -35.33 -22.81
C PRO A 29 6.24 -34.86 -22.09
N PRO A 30 7.23 -35.74 -21.81
CA PRO A 30 8.51 -35.33 -21.24
C PRO A 30 9.40 -34.62 -22.28
N ASP A 31 10.00 -33.48 -21.91
CA ASP A 31 11.00 -32.79 -22.75
C ASP A 31 12.33 -33.57 -22.74
N PRO A 32 12.90 -33.97 -23.89
CA PRO A 32 14.17 -34.71 -23.94
C PRO A 32 15.41 -33.97 -23.38
N ARG A 33 15.35 -32.65 -23.18
CA ARG A 33 16.53 -31.79 -22.92
C ARG A 33 17.08 -31.81 -21.49
N HIS A 34 16.72 -32.80 -20.66
CA HIS A 34 17.28 -32.98 -19.31
C HIS A 34 18.08 -34.28 -19.08
N CYS A 35 18.35 -35.06 -20.13
CA CYS A 35 19.34 -36.15 -20.08
C CYS A 35 20.79 -35.62 -20.21
N GLY A 36 21.27 -34.90 -19.18
CA GLY A 36 22.64 -34.35 -19.11
C GLY A 36 23.44 -34.89 -17.94
N THR A 37 24.43 -35.74 -18.20
CA THR A 37 25.29 -36.37 -17.17
C THR A 37 26.27 -35.35 -16.55
N ARG A 38 26.41 -35.38 -15.21
CA ARG A 38 27.40 -34.58 -14.47
C ARG A 38 28.72 -35.36 -14.27
N PRO A 39 29.88 -34.82 -14.66
CA PRO A 39 31.19 -35.29 -14.21
C PRO A 39 31.83 -34.35 -13.17
N GLY A 40 32.54 -34.95 -12.20
CA GLY A 40 33.76 -34.40 -11.56
C GLY A 40 33.70 -33.07 -10.76
N ARG A 41 33.86 -33.16 -9.43
CA ARG A 41 34.56 -32.11 -8.65
C ARG A 41 36.08 -32.23 -8.87
N PRO A 42 36.83 -31.12 -8.76
CA PRO A 42 38.00 -31.11 -7.89
C PRO A 42 37.83 -30.20 -6.66
N ARG A 43 38.83 -30.19 -5.76
CA ARG A 43 38.91 -29.33 -4.56
C ARG A 43 40.06 -28.31 -4.67
N SER A 44 40.03 -27.35 -3.76
CA SER A 44 40.96 -26.22 -3.58
C SER A 44 42.41 -26.59 -3.32
N HIS A 45 43.35 -25.78 -3.84
CA HIS A 45 44.65 -25.51 -3.21
C HIS A 45 45.13 -24.07 -3.48
N ALA A 46 45.98 -23.57 -2.58
CA ALA A 46 46.76 -22.33 -2.61
C ALA A 46 48.01 -22.59 -1.73
N PRO A 47 49.05 -21.71 -1.63
CA PRO A 47 49.18 -20.36 -2.19
C PRO A 47 50.58 -20.08 -2.84
N ARG A 48 50.94 -18.78 -2.92
CA ARG A 48 52.27 -18.15 -2.64
C ARG A 48 53.19 -17.67 -3.78
N VAL A 49 53.74 -16.47 -3.49
CA VAL A 49 55.01 -15.83 -3.93
C VAL A 49 55.03 -15.01 -5.24
N THR A 50 55.65 -13.83 -5.11
CA THR A 50 55.90 -12.76 -6.08
C THR A 50 57.35 -12.78 -6.56
N HIS A 51 57.69 -11.97 -7.57
CA HIS A 51 59.07 -11.49 -7.70
C HIS A 51 59.21 -10.07 -8.27
N ASP A 52 60.04 -9.28 -7.60
CA ASP A 52 60.58 -7.97 -7.96
C ASP A 52 61.51 -8.01 -9.21
N ALA A 53 61.87 -6.91 -9.90
CA ALA A 53 61.39 -5.51 -9.99
C ALA A 53 62.32 -4.76 -11.01
N ARG A 54 62.43 -3.42 -10.89
CA ARG A 54 63.37 -2.46 -11.57
C ARG A 54 62.87 -1.92 -12.92
N ARG A 55 63.05 -0.62 -13.26
CA ARG A 55 63.62 0.55 -12.54
C ARG A 55 63.27 1.86 -13.31
N ARG A 56 63.02 2.99 -12.59
CA ARG A 56 63.57 4.37 -12.77
C ARG A 56 63.42 5.10 -14.12
N ASP A 57 63.41 6.44 -14.22
CA ASP A 57 63.31 7.60 -13.28
C ASP A 57 62.76 8.81 -14.10
N ASP A 58 62.36 9.90 -13.43
CA ASP A 58 62.34 11.36 -13.78
C ASP A 58 62.34 11.88 -15.26
N GLY A 59 61.73 13.02 -15.63
CA GLY A 59 61.07 14.11 -14.88
C GLY A 59 60.75 15.35 -15.75
N GLU A 60 60.59 16.54 -15.12
CA GLU A 60 60.43 17.92 -15.69
C GLU A 60 59.03 18.38 -16.20
N HIS A 61 58.83 19.71 -16.27
CA HIS A 61 57.53 20.41 -16.50
C HIS A 61 57.56 21.43 -17.69
N PRO A 62 56.85 22.59 -17.75
CA PRO A 62 56.00 22.94 -18.92
C PRO A 62 56.44 24.27 -19.61
N PRO A 63 55.65 24.93 -20.51
CA PRO A 63 54.59 25.85 -20.03
C PRO A 63 53.41 26.21 -20.99
N ALA A 64 52.43 26.93 -20.42
CA ALA A 64 51.67 28.07 -20.99
C ALA A 64 50.70 27.96 -22.21
N ALA A 65 49.43 27.99 -21.84
CA ALA A 65 48.23 28.57 -22.48
C ALA A 65 48.35 29.72 -23.52
N ARG A 66 47.30 29.83 -24.36
CA ARG A 66 46.68 31.08 -24.87
C ARG A 66 45.14 30.96 -24.79
N GLY A 67 44.40 32.07 -24.83
CA GLY A 67 42.93 32.07 -24.72
C GLY A 67 42.26 33.42 -24.99
N LEU A 68 41.06 33.61 -24.43
CA LEU A 68 40.17 34.80 -24.48
C LEU A 68 39.45 35.06 -25.83
N GLY A 69 38.13 35.30 -25.77
CA GLY A 69 37.27 35.65 -26.91
C GLY A 69 35.80 35.84 -26.49
N ALA A 70 35.28 37.06 -26.58
CA ALA A 70 34.07 37.53 -25.89
C ALA A 70 32.70 37.14 -26.52
N ARG A 71 31.63 37.38 -25.74
CA ARG A 71 30.22 37.68 -26.16
C ARG A 71 30.16 38.97 -27.02
N PRO A 72 29.03 39.44 -27.64
CA PRO A 72 27.60 39.11 -27.49
C PRO A 72 26.98 38.65 -28.85
N ALA A 73 25.73 38.86 -29.32
CA ALA A 73 24.56 39.67 -28.91
C ALA A 73 23.21 39.05 -29.38
N ALA A 74 22.13 39.85 -29.51
CA ALA A 74 20.78 39.39 -29.85
C ALA A 74 19.90 40.46 -30.56
N ARG A 75 18.75 40.01 -31.09
CA ARG A 75 17.58 40.74 -31.67
C ARG A 75 17.63 41.13 -33.17
N GLU A 76 16.70 40.54 -33.91
CA GLU A 76 15.75 41.15 -34.88
C GLU A 76 14.75 40.04 -35.30
N ALA A 77 13.49 40.26 -35.70
CA ALA A 77 12.62 41.44 -35.63
C ALA A 77 11.15 40.99 -35.37
N ARG A 78 10.20 41.93 -35.21
CA ARG A 78 8.77 41.63 -34.96
C ARG A 78 7.97 41.49 -36.26
N LYS A 79 6.96 40.60 -36.27
CA LYS A 79 5.53 41.02 -36.37
C LYS A 79 4.57 39.87 -36.06
N GLN A 80 3.34 40.25 -35.70
CA GLN A 80 2.17 39.39 -35.60
C GLN A 80 1.25 39.71 -36.78
N ASP A 81 0.49 38.73 -37.24
CA ASP A 81 -0.86 38.91 -37.79
C ASP A 81 -1.69 37.68 -37.38
N ALA A 82 -3.00 37.84 -37.21
CA ALA A 82 -3.83 36.84 -36.52
C ALA A 82 -5.18 36.60 -37.20
N ALA A 83 -5.49 35.33 -37.46
CA ALA A 83 -6.84 34.82 -37.72
C ALA A 83 -6.91 33.34 -37.29
N GLY A 84 -8.01 32.95 -36.66
CA GLY A 84 -8.34 31.54 -36.36
C GLY A 84 -9.26 30.92 -37.42
N PRO A 85 -10.04 29.86 -37.12
CA PRO A 85 -10.28 29.27 -35.79
C PRO A 85 -9.93 27.76 -35.72
N ASP A 86 -10.40 27.14 -34.63
CA ASP A 86 -10.23 25.75 -34.23
C ASP A 86 -10.41 24.69 -35.33
N VAL A 87 -9.45 23.77 -35.40
CA VAL A 87 -9.69 22.39 -35.84
C VAL A 87 -9.28 21.49 -34.68
N ALA A 88 -10.22 20.67 -34.20
CA ALA A 88 -9.98 19.80 -33.06
C ALA A 88 -8.83 18.82 -33.36
N ALA A 89 -7.82 18.79 -32.50
CA ALA A 89 -6.74 17.80 -32.54
C ALA A 89 -7.28 16.42 -32.13
N GLY A 90 -7.95 15.76 -33.08
CA GLY A 90 -8.49 14.42 -32.92
C GLY A 90 -7.40 13.44 -32.50
N LEU A 91 -7.78 12.47 -31.67
CA LEU A 91 -6.90 11.35 -31.33
C LEU A 91 -6.57 10.59 -32.62
N HIS A 92 -5.36 10.81 -33.15
CA HIS A 92 -4.77 9.91 -34.14
C HIS A 92 -4.51 8.57 -33.44
N VAL A 93 -5.53 7.71 -33.50
CA VAL A 93 -5.39 6.27 -33.29
C VAL A 93 -4.30 5.81 -34.24
N ALA A 94 -3.24 5.24 -33.68
CA ALA A 94 -2.18 4.63 -34.47
C ALA A 94 -2.72 3.32 -35.06
N ASP A 95 -3.26 3.40 -36.27
CA ASP A 95 -3.63 2.22 -37.05
C ASP A 95 -2.45 1.23 -37.10
N ARG A 96 -2.77 -0.06 -36.97
CA ARG A 96 -1.85 -1.22 -36.90
C ARG A 96 -1.17 -1.45 -35.54
N LEU A 97 -1.94 -1.99 -34.59
CA LEU A 97 -1.44 -3.03 -33.68
C LEU A 97 -2.06 -4.38 -34.08
N PRO A 98 -1.39 -5.21 -34.89
CA PRO A 98 -1.84 -6.57 -35.17
C PRO A 98 -1.51 -7.50 -34.00
N GLY A 99 -2.46 -8.36 -33.62
CA GLY A 99 -2.24 -9.56 -32.82
C GLY A 99 -1.61 -9.32 -31.43
N GLY A 100 -2.43 -8.96 -30.45
CA GLY A 100 -2.27 -9.51 -29.10
C GLY A 100 -3.19 -10.73 -28.97
N ALA A 101 -2.79 -11.75 -28.20
CA ALA A 101 -3.61 -12.94 -27.94
C ALA A 101 -4.73 -12.61 -26.94
N GLN A 102 -5.71 -11.81 -27.37
CA GLN A 102 -6.81 -11.32 -26.54
C GLN A 102 -8.00 -12.27 -26.62
N ILE A 103 -8.42 -12.81 -25.47
CA ILE A 103 -9.70 -13.53 -25.35
C ILE A 103 -10.83 -12.49 -25.25
N ALA A 104 -11.27 -11.99 -26.41
CA ALA A 104 -12.57 -11.36 -26.54
C ALA A 104 -13.63 -12.46 -26.64
N VAL A 105 -14.62 -12.49 -25.74
CA VAL A 105 -15.59 -13.60 -25.65
C VAL A 105 -16.39 -13.78 -26.95
N GLU A 106 -16.64 -12.70 -27.70
CA GLU A 106 -17.35 -12.71 -28.97
C GLU A 106 -16.61 -13.44 -30.11
N THR A 107 -15.27 -13.54 -30.07
CA THR A 107 -14.47 -14.20 -31.12
C THR A 107 -14.10 -15.65 -30.80
N LEU A 108 -14.41 -16.13 -29.59
CA LEU A 108 -14.11 -17.49 -29.15
C LEU A 108 -14.80 -18.59 -29.99
N PRO A 109 -14.18 -19.78 -30.15
CA PRO A 109 -14.87 -20.97 -30.62
C PRO A 109 -16.08 -21.33 -29.75
N PRO A 110 -17.15 -21.97 -30.27
CA PRO A 110 -18.39 -22.22 -29.52
C PRO A 110 -18.19 -22.96 -28.19
N ARG A 111 -17.34 -24.00 -28.16
CA ARG A 111 -16.99 -24.73 -26.92
C ARG A 111 -16.32 -23.83 -25.89
N SER A 112 -15.44 -22.93 -26.33
CA SER A 112 -14.72 -22.01 -25.45
C SER A 112 -15.64 -20.94 -24.86
N ARG A 113 -16.70 -20.53 -25.57
CA ARG A 113 -17.79 -19.70 -24.99
C ARG A 113 -18.55 -20.48 -23.93
N GLU A 114 -19.00 -21.70 -24.23
CA GLU A 114 -19.76 -22.52 -23.28
C GLU A 114 -19.01 -22.72 -21.95
N ARG A 115 -17.68 -22.85 -21.99
CA ARG A 115 -16.80 -22.85 -20.81
C ARG A 115 -16.77 -21.52 -20.07
N ALA A 116 -16.59 -20.40 -20.77
CA ALA A 116 -16.62 -19.06 -20.17
C ALA A 116 -17.97 -18.79 -19.49
N ASP A 117 -19.08 -19.14 -20.17
CA ASP A 117 -20.44 -19.00 -19.64
C ASP A 117 -20.67 -19.92 -18.42
N ARG A 118 -20.00 -21.10 -18.36
CA ARG A 118 -20.05 -21.99 -17.19
C ARG A 118 -19.26 -21.43 -16.03
N LEU A 119 -18.06 -20.89 -16.27
CA LEU A 119 -17.26 -20.22 -15.24
C LEU A 119 -17.98 -18.98 -14.69
N GLU A 120 -18.61 -18.18 -15.54
CA GLU A 120 -19.39 -17.02 -15.07
C GLU A 120 -20.55 -17.48 -14.17
N ARG A 121 -21.34 -18.48 -14.58
CA ARG A 121 -22.41 -19.05 -13.72
C ARG A 121 -21.94 -19.71 -12.41
N ILE A 122 -20.66 -20.05 -12.29
CA ILE A 122 -20.07 -20.62 -11.06
C ILE A 122 -19.57 -19.52 -10.12
N TRP A 123 -19.09 -18.40 -10.66
CA TRP A 123 -18.48 -17.30 -9.91
C TRP A 123 -19.39 -16.06 -9.77
N GLU A 124 -20.54 -16.02 -10.47
CA GLU A 124 -21.53 -14.95 -10.38
C GLU A 124 -22.20 -14.93 -9.00
N GLU A 125 -21.80 -13.97 -8.18
CA GLU A 125 -22.52 -13.62 -6.95
C GLU A 125 -23.84 -12.88 -7.23
N ARG A 126 -24.78 -12.95 -6.28
CA ARG A 126 -26.08 -12.27 -6.37
C ARG A 126 -25.98 -10.79 -6.81
N PRO A 127 -26.94 -10.30 -7.61
CA PRO A 127 -27.07 -8.90 -7.92
C PRO A 127 -27.73 -8.11 -6.78
N GLY A 128 -27.62 -6.78 -6.83
CA GLY A 128 -28.29 -5.87 -5.90
C GLY A 128 -27.68 -5.83 -4.50
N LEU A 129 -28.37 -5.15 -3.58
CA LEU A 129 -27.84 -4.82 -2.25
C LEU A 129 -27.43 -6.07 -1.45
N LEU A 130 -28.23 -7.14 -1.48
CA LEU A 130 -27.91 -8.36 -0.73
C LEU A 130 -26.59 -8.99 -1.17
N GLY A 131 -26.31 -9.03 -2.48
CA GLY A 131 -25.04 -9.52 -3.00
C GLY A 131 -23.85 -8.68 -2.57
N TRP A 132 -23.96 -7.35 -2.57
CA TRP A 132 -22.91 -6.46 -2.04
C TRP A 132 -22.71 -6.57 -0.52
N LEU A 133 -23.72 -7.07 0.22
CA LEU A 133 -23.60 -7.38 1.64
C LEU A 133 -22.92 -8.74 1.88
N THR A 134 -23.30 -9.78 1.14
CA THR A 134 -22.79 -11.15 1.31
C THR A 134 -21.56 -11.49 0.46
N THR A 135 -21.02 -10.52 -0.28
CA THR A 135 -19.90 -10.67 -1.21
C THR A 135 -18.64 -11.24 -0.55
N VAL A 136 -17.94 -12.06 -1.31
CA VAL A 136 -16.61 -12.62 -1.03
C VAL A 136 -15.58 -12.24 -2.10
N ASP A 137 -16.03 -11.89 -3.31
CA ASP A 137 -15.19 -11.44 -4.43
C ASP A 137 -14.27 -10.27 -4.04
N HIS A 138 -12.96 -10.52 -4.06
CA HIS A 138 -11.93 -9.51 -3.82
C HIS A 138 -12.05 -8.22 -4.66
N LYS A 139 -12.66 -8.27 -5.85
CA LYS A 139 -12.92 -7.09 -6.70
C LYS A 139 -14.00 -6.21 -6.09
N ARG A 140 -15.11 -6.80 -5.63
CA ARG A 140 -16.20 -6.10 -4.94
C ARG A 140 -15.73 -5.58 -3.58
N ILE A 141 -14.99 -6.39 -2.81
CA ILE A 141 -14.40 -5.98 -1.52
C ILE A 141 -13.39 -4.84 -1.70
N GLY A 142 -12.53 -4.89 -2.72
CA GLY A 142 -11.60 -3.80 -3.03
C GLY A 142 -12.30 -2.48 -3.39
N LEU A 143 -13.45 -2.54 -4.08
CA LEU A 143 -14.29 -1.38 -4.34
C LEU A 143 -15.02 -0.87 -3.08
N LEU A 144 -15.48 -1.76 -2.21
CA LEU A 144 -16.10 -1.41 -0.92
C LEU A 144 -15.10 -0.67 -0.01
N TYR A 145 -13.86 -1.17 0.10
CA TYR A 145 -12.77 -0.42 0.74
C TYR A 145 -12.52 0.91 0.02
N LEU A 146 -12.41 0.96 -1.31
CA LEU A 146 -12.12 2.19 -2.06
C LEU A 146 -13.12 3.32 -1.76
N PHE A 147 -14.43 3.04 -1.85
CA PHE A 147 -15.45 4.07 -1.64
C PHE A 147 -15.56 4.51 -0.18
N THR A 148 -15.52 3.57 0.77
CA THR A 148 -15.52 3.87 2.21
C THR A 148 -14.30 4.73 2.59
N THR A 149 -13.15 4.37 2.05
CA THR A 149 -11.89 5.06 2.27
C THR A 149 -11.87 6.46 1.66
N LEU A 150 -12.45 6.64 0.47
CA LEU A 150 -12.60 7.97 -0.15
C LEU A 150 -13.58 8.88 0.62
N ALA A 151 -14.57 8.31 1.32
CA ALA A 151 -15.42 9.08 2.22
C ALA A 151 -14.62 9.58 3.45
N PHE A 152 -13.79 8.73 4.06
CA PHE A 152 -12.87 9.15 5.14
C PHE A 152 -11.81 10.14 4.69
N PHE A 153 -11.27 10.01 3.46
CA PHE A 153 -10.39 11.01 2.85
C PHE A 153 -11.08 12.38 2.73
N GLY A 154 -12.36 12.41 2.34
CA GLY A 154 -13.17 13.61 2.31
C GLY A 154 -13.37 14.23 3.70
N ALA A 155 -13.70 13.42 4.71
CA ALA A 155 -13.87 13.88 6.09
C ALA A 155 -12.58 14.47 6.68
N GLY A 156 -11.47 13.73 6.61
CA GLY A 156 -10.16 14.21 7.05
C GLY A 156 -9.62 15.40 6.24
N GLY A 157 -10.05 15.53 4.97
CA GLY A 157 -9.77 16.72 4.15
C GLY A 157 -10.53 17.96 4.60
N ILE A 158 -11.80 17.82 5.00
CA ILE A 158 -12.59 18.90 5.61
C ILE A 158 -11.97 19.31 6.95
N GLU A 159 -11.56 18.35 7.78
CA GLU A 159 -10.85 18.62 9.04
C GLU A 159 -9.55 19.41 8.81
N ALA A 160 -8.75 19.05 7.79
CA ALA A 160 -7.55 19.81 7.38
C ALA A 160 -7.86 21.24 6.95
N LEU A 161 -8.92 21.44 6.15
CA LEU A 161 -9.34 22.77 5.70
C LEU A 161 -9.87 23.64 6.85
N LEU A 162 -10.55 23.06 7.84
CA LEU A 162 -10.98 23.78 9.05
C LEU A 162 -9.77 24.23 9.89
N ILE A 163 -8.78 23.35 10.09
CA ILE A 163 -7.50 23.67 10.76
C ILE A 163 -6.76 24.81 10.04
N ARG A 164 -6.68 24.75 8.70
CA ARG A 164 -5.98 25.75 7.89
C ARG A 164 -6.73 27.07 7.83
N THR A 165 -8.06 27.05 7.71
CA THR A 165 -8.88 28.28 7.74
C THR A 165 -8.84 28.97 9.10
N GLN A 166 -8.80 28.21 10.21
CA GLN A 166 -8.54 28.77 11.55
C GLN A 166 -7.18 29.47 11.64
N LEU A 167 -6.14 28.92 11.00
CA LEU A 167 -4.78 29.45 11.00
C LEU A 167 -4.47 30.35 9.80
N ALA A 168 -5.46 30.80 9.02
CA ALA A 168 -5.23 31.64 7.84
C ALA A 168 -4.72 33.05 8.17
N GLY A 169 -4.84 33.48 9.44
CA GLY A 169 -4.39 34.76 9.96
C GLY A 169 -4.25 34.72 11.48
N ALA A 170 -3.50 35.68 12.03
CA ALA A 170 -3.30 35.79 13.47
C ALA A 170 -4.62 36.05 14.22
N ASN A 171 -4.76 35.48 15.42
CA ASN A 171 -5.98 35.57 16.25
C ASN A 171 -7.27 35.07 15.56
N GLY A 172 -7.17 33.99 14.78
CA GLY A 172 -8.29 33.34 14.08
C GLY A 172 -9.42 32.85 15.01
N LYS A 173 -10.65 32.81 14.48
CA LYS A 173 -11.90 32.57 15.23
C LYS A 173 -12.86 31.56 14.60
N VAL A 174 -12.36 30.69 13.72
CA VAL A 174 -13.11 29.63 13.04
C VAL A 174 -13.33 28.42 13.97
N LEU A 175 -12.31 28.07 14.76
CA LEU A 175 -12.35 26.98 15.74
C LEU A 175 -11.90 27.49 17.11
N GLY A 176 -12.65 27.12 18.16
CA GLY A 176 -12.16 27.22 19.54
C GLY A 176 -11.09 26.15 19.84
N PRO A 177 -10.34 26.27 20.96
CA PRO A 177 -9.23 25.38 21.28
C PRO A 177 -9.60 23.88 21.25
N ASP A 178 -10.71 23.51 21.88
CA ASP A 178 -11.16 22.11 21.95
C ASP A 178 -11.56 21.57 20.56
N ALA A 179 -12.28 22.37 19.77
CA ALA A 179 -12.68 22.01 18.41
C ALA A 179 -11.47 21.89 17.46
N TYR A 180 -10.46 22.73 17.63
CA TYR A 180 -9.20 22.63 16.92
C TYR A 180 -8.42 21.36 17.31
N ASN A 181 -8.32 21.06 18.61
CA ASN A 181 -7.67 19.85 19.10
C ASN A 181 -8.39 18.58 18.63
N GLN A 182 -9.74 18.60 18.59
CA GLN A 182 -10.55 17.53 18.02
C GLN A 182 -10.31 17.34 16.53
N ALA A 183 -10.40 18.41 15.73
CA ALA A 183 -10.15 18.36 14.29
C ALA A 183 -8.72 17.91 13.96
N MET A 184 -7.71 18.41 14.68
CA MET A 184 -6.29 18.04 14.49
C MET A 184 -6.02 16.56 14.81
N THR A 185 -6.68 16.03 15.85
CA THR A 185 -6.54 14.63 16.24
C THR A 185 -7.25 13.72 15.24
N MET A 186 -8.52 14.02 14.92
CA MET A 186 -9.30 13.27 13.93
C MET A 186 -8.62 13.28 12.56
N HIS A 187 -8.12 14.43 12.09
CA HIS A 187 -7.43 14.52 10.80
C HIS A 187 -6.28 13.51 10.70
N GLY A 188 -5.40 13.45 11.72
CA GLY A 188 -4.28 12.52 11.74
C GLY A 188 -4.71 11.05 11.85
N VAL A 189 -5.69 10.75 12.72
CA VAL A 189 -6.21 9.39 12.92
C VAL A 189 -6.91 8.88 11.65
N THR A 190 -7.77 9.71 11.05
CA THR A 190 -8.49 9.42 9.82
C THR A 190 -7.54 9.24 8.65
N MET A 191 -6.57 10.14 8.46
CA MET A 191 -5.64 10.05 7.32
C MET A 191 -4.74 8.81 7.39
N ILE A 192 -4.33 8.38 8.58
CA ILE A 192 -3.48 7.20 8.77
C ILE A 192 -4.32 5.91 8.74
N PHE A 193 -5.20 5.74 9.73
CA PHE A 193 -5.88 4.47 10.00
C PHE A 193 -7.12 4.21 9.15
N PHE A 194 -7.74 5.26 8.60
CA PHE A 194 -8.99 5.16 7.83
C PHE A 194 -8.86 5.56 6.35
N PHE A 195 -7.75 6.19 5.97
CA PHE A 195 -7.43 6.52 4.59
C PHE A 195 -6.24 5.75 4.02
N ILE A 196 -5.02 6.12 4.37
CA ILE A 196 -3.86 5.80 3.53
C ILE A 196 -3.47 4.30 3.57
N VAL A 197 -3.66 3.63 4.72
CA VAL A 197 -3.42 2.18 4.85
C VAL A 197 -4.58 1.36 4.25
N PRO A 198 -5.87 1.65 4.55
CA PRO A 198 -7.00 0.99 3.90
C PRO A 198 -7.06 1.16 2.38
N ILE A 199 -6.61 2.27 1.80
CA ILE A 199 -6.58 2.40 0.33
C ILE A 199 -5.45 1.57 -0.28
N GLY A 200 -4.23 1.62 0.28
CA GLY A 200 -3.10 0.85 -0.26
C GLY A 200 -3.32 -0.65 -0.23
N ILE A 201 -3.87 -1.16 0.88
CA ILE A 201 -4.01 -2.59 1.15
C ILE A 201 -5.44 -3.07 0.87
N GLY A 202 -6.42 -2.45 1.54
CA GLY A 202 -7.83 -2.84 1.48
C GLY A 202 -8.48 -2.60 0.12
N ALA A 203 -8.09 -1.54 -0.60
CA ALA A 203 -8.60 -1.27 -1.95
C ALA A 203 -7.66 -1.80 -3.06
N PHE A 204 -6.46 -1.23 -3.19
CA PHE A 204 -5.52 -1.60 -4.26
C PHE A 204 -5.00 -3.03 -4.09
N GLY A 205 -4.58 -3.42 -2.88
CA GLY A 205 -4.14 -4.79 -2.57
C GLY A 205 -5.19 -5.84 -2.92
N ASN A 206 -6.40 -5.75 -2.34
CA ASN A 206 -7.50 -6.68 -2.65
C ASN A 206 -7.84 -6.74 -4.14
N TYR A 207 -8.03 -5.60 -4.81
CA TYR A 207 -8.45 -5.62 -6.21
C TYR A 207 -7.37 -6.19 -7.13
N LEU A 208 -6.10 -5.83 -6.92
CA LEU A 208 -5.02 -6.11 -7.86
C LEU A 208 -4.23 -7.38 -7.57
N ILE A 209 -4.08 -7.83 -6.31
CA ILE A 209 -3.17 -8.94 -5.99
C ILE A 209 -3.58 -10.25 -6.67
N PRO A 210 -4.83 -10.76 -6.57
CA PRO A 210 -5.24 -11.97 -7.29
C PRO A 210 -5.07 -11.84 -8.81
N LEU A 211 -5.41 -10.68 -9.39
CA LEU A 211 -5.22 -10.40 -10.82
C LEU A 211 -3.74 -10.44 -11.23
N MET A 212 -2.85 -9.82 -10.45
CA MET A 212 -1.42 -9.74 -10.74
C MET A 212 -0.69 -11.08 -10.55
N ILE A 213 -1.13 -11.91 -9.59
CA ILE A 213 -0.53 -13.25 -9.37
C ILE A 213 -1.17 -14.35 -10.24
N GLY A 214 -2.29 -14.07 -10.91
CA GLY A 214 -3.01 -15.02 -11.77
C GLY A 214 -3.97 -15.97 -11.03
N ALA A 215 -4.45 -15.56 -9.85
CA ALA A 215 -5.44 -16.27 -9.03
C ALA A 215 -6.88 -15.85 -9.39
N ARG A 216 -7.86 -16.66 -8.96
CA ARG A 216 -9.28 -16.29 -9.05
C ARG A 216 -9.77 -15.42 -7.90
N ASP A 217 -9.21 -15.63 -6.71
CA ASP A 217 -9.59 -14.89 -5.50
C ASP A 217 -8.45 -14.93 -4.46
N MET A 218 -8.71 -14.37 -3.29
CA MET A 218 -7.85 -14.40 -2.10
C MET A 218 -7.92 -15.75 -1.38
N ALA A 219 -6.95 -16.06 -0.52
CA ALA A 219 -6.88 -17.33 0.22
C ALA A 219 -8.05 -17.58 1.19
N PHE A 220 -8.57 -16.52 1.82
CA PHE A 220 -9.69 -16.60 2.76
C PHE A 220 -10.79 -15.58 2.44
N PRO A 221 -11.60 -15.79 1.37
CA PRO A 221 -12.54 -14.77 0.87
C PRO A 221 -13.56 -14.28 1.91
N ARG A 222 -14.14 -15.18 2.72
CA ARG A 222 -15.04 -14.81 3.82
C ARG A 222 -14.35 -14.02 4.95
N MET A 223 -13.06 -14.28 5.21
CA MET A 223 -12.28 -13.48 6.18
C MET A 223 -11.96 -12.08 5.60
N ASN A 224 -11.81 -11.97 4.28
CA ASN A 224 -11.66 -10.71 3.57
C ASN A 224 -12.93 -9.83 3.68
N ALA A 225 -14.10 -10.45 3.56
CA ALA A 225 -15.37 -9.78 3.80
C ALA A 225 -15.47 -9.33 5.27
N LEU A 226 -15.04 -10.17 6.22
CA LEU A 226 -15.05 -9.85 7.65
C LEU A 226 -14.14 -8.66 7.99
N SER A 227 -12.93 -8.59 7.41
CA SER A 227 -12.05 -7.43 7.64
C SER A 227 -12.68 -6.14 7.11
N TYR A 228 -13.34 -6.16 5.95
CA TYR A 228 -14.05 -4.98 5.45
C TYR A 228 -15.19 -4.54 6.38
N TRP A 229 -16.04 -5.46 6.85
CA TRP A 229 -17.15 -5.10 7.73
C TRP A 229 -16.69 -4.62 9.11
N ILE A 230 -15.57 -5.14 9.62
CA ILE A 230 -14.91 -4.64 10.84
C ILE A 230 -14.29 -3.25 10.61
N PHE A 231 -13.67 -2.99 9.45
CA PHE A 231 -13.14 -1.67 9.08
C PHE A 231 -14.22 -0.59 9.00
N LEU A 232 -15.35 -0.89 8.33
CA LEU A 232 -16.48 0.02 8.28
C LEU A 232 -17.05 0.27 9.68
N ALA A 233 -17.19 -0.78 10.49
CA ALA A 233 -17.71 -0.68 11.86
C ALA A 233 -16.81 0.13 12.79
N SER A 234 -15.48 -0.05 12.73
CA SER A 234 -14.52 0.71 13.55
C SER A 234 -14.49 2.19 13.16
N GLY A 235 -14.58 2.50 11.87
CA GLY A 235 -14.67 3.87 11.36
C GLY A 235 -15.96 4.56 11.76
N LEU A 236 -17.11 3.87 11.68
CA LEU A 236 -18.40 4.37 12.15
C LEU A 236 -18.43 4.55 13.69
N PHE A 237 -17.85 3.61 14.44
CA PHE A 237 -17.68 3.72 15.89
C PHE A 237 -16.87 4.97 16.24
N LEU A 238 -15.72 5.19 15.60
CA LEU A 238 -14.87 6.35 15.86
C LEU A 238 -15.58 7.66 15.45
N TYR A 239 -16.16 7.74 14.26
CA TYR A 239 -16.83 8.98 13.80
C TYR A 239 -18.12 9.30 14.57
N SER A 240 -18.75 8.33 15.24
CA SER A 240 -19.87 8.61 16.16
C SER A 240 -19.48 9.60 17.27
N SER A 241 -18.20 9.58 17.69
CA SER A 241 -17.65 10.51 18.70
C SER A 241 -17.74 11.98 18.28
N VAL A 242 -17.60 12.28 16.98
CA VAL A 242 -17.70 13.64 16.42
C VAL A 242 -19.11 14.19 16.60
N PHE A 243 -20.13 13.41 16.24
CA PHE A 243 -21.54 13.79 16.40
C PHE A 243 -21.98 13.88 17.87
N LEU A 244 -21.26 13.21 18.77
CA LEU A 244 -21.48 13.29 20.22
C LEU A 244 -20.67 14.40 20.92
N GLY A 245 -19.85 15.18 20.19
CA GLY A 245 -18.97 16.20 20.76
C GLY A 245 -17.84 15.63 21.64
N LYS A 246 -17.51 14.35 21.44
CA LYS A 246 -16.52 13.56 22.19
C LYS A 246 -15.41 13.01 21.30
N ALA A 247 -15.09 13.70 20.20
CA ALA A 247 -13.99 13.29 19.34
C ALA A 247 -12.64 13.27 20.11
N PRO A 248 -11.75 12.32 19.80
CA PRO A 248 -10.35 12.35 20.25
C PRO A 248 -9.71 13.73 20.06
N ASN A 249 -8.90 14.16 21.02
CA ASN A 249 -8.41 15.54 21.18
C ASN A 249 -6.91 15.64 21.59
N CYS A 250 -6.25 14.51 21.81
CA CYS A 250 -4.89 14.36 22.33
C CYS A 250 -3.78 14.34 21.24
N GLY A 251 -4.14 14.55 19.97
CA GLY A 251 -3.29 14.29 18.81
C GLY A 251 -3.21 12.82 18.44
N TRP A 252 -2.87 12.49 17.18
CA TRP A 252 -3.01 11.13 16.63
C TRP A 252 -2.16 10.04 17.31
N PHE A 253 -1.17 10.42 18.11
CA PHE A 253 -0.34 9.53 18.94
C PHE A 253 -0.62 9.63 20.45
N CYS A 254 -1.62 10.43 20.83
CA CYS A 254 -2.27 10.52 22.14
C CYS A 254 -1.38 10.24 23.37
N TYR A 255 -0.33 11.04 23.60
CA TYR A 255 0.68 10.77 24.64
C TYR A 255 0.14 10.74 26.09
N THR A 256 0.71 9.83 26.89
CA THR A 256 0.70 9.88 28.35
C THR A 256 1.58 11.05 28.86
N PRO A 257 1.22 11.71 29.99
CA PRO A 257 0.05 11.48 30.83
C PRO A 257 -1.22 12.22 30.37
N LEU A 258 -1.16 13.07 29.33
CA LEU A 258 -2.28 13.88 28.86
C LEU A 258 -3.51 13.04 28.47
N ASN A 259 -3.27 11.84 27.94
CA ASN A 259 -4.32 10.87 27.61
C ASN A 259 -4.98 10.16 28.82
N THR A 260 -4.54 10.38 30.06
CA THR A 260 -5.07 9.70 31.25
C THR A 260 -6.26 10.45 31.85
N ARG A 261 -7.09 9.77 32.67
CA ARG A 261 -8.30 10.40 33.25
C ARG A 261 -8.05 11.55 34.22
N GLN A 262 -6.81 11.77 34.66
CA GLN A 262 -6.42 12.97 35.42
C GLN A 262 -6.46 14.25 34.54
N PHE A 263 -6.21 14.13 33.24
CA PHE A 263 -6.09 15.26 32.32
C PHE A 263 -7.20 15.28 31.26
N ASP A 264 -7.62 14.11 30.75
CA ASP A 264 -8.87 13.94 29.98
C ASP A 264 -9.79 12.90 30.65
N PRO A 265 -10.73 13.34 31.51
CA PRO A 265 -11.74 12.45 32.13
C PRO A 265 -12.88 12.08 31.18
N GLY A 266 -12.89 12.56 29.93
CA GLY A 266 -13.95 12.31 28.95
C GLY A 266 -13.84 10.95 28.26
N LEU A 267 -14.83 10.64 27.41
CA LEU A 267 -14.80 9.48 26.53
C LEU A 267 -13.90 9.69 25.30
N ASN A 268 -13.31 10.88 25.15
CA ASN A 268 -12.57 11.31 23.96
C ASN A 268 -11.38 10.38 23.66
N VAL A 269 -10.64 9.99 24.70
CA VAL A 269 -9.54 9.00 24.61
C VAL A 269 -10.08 7.56 24.55
N ASP A 270 -11.17 7.26 25.24
CA ASP A 270 -11.79 5.91 25.24
C ASP A 270 -12.26 5.53 23.82
N PHE A 271 -12.79 6.50 23.05
CA PHE A 271 -13.12 6.34 21.62
C PHE A 271 -11.89 6.07 20.76
N TYR A 272 -10.77 6.78 20.98
CA TYR A 272 -9.51 6.58 20.28
C TYR A 272 -8.96 5.17 20.51
N ALA A 273 -8.82 4.77 21.77
CA ALA A 273 -8.21 3.49 22.13
C ALA A 273 -9.04 2.30 21.65
N LEU A 274 -10.35 2.28 21.95
CA LEU A 274 -11.23 1.20 21.51
C LEU A 274 -11.43 1.18 19.99
N GLY A 275 -11.49 2.35 19.34
CA GLY A 275 -11.67 2.45 17.89
C GLY A 275 -10.46 1.92 17.12
N LEU A 276 -9.24 2.20 17.59
CA LEU A 276 -8.01 1.67 16.98
C LEU A 276 -7.79 0.19 17.29
N ILE A 277 -8.13 -0.30 18.48
CA ILE A 277 -8.14 -1.75 18.76
C ILE A 277 -9.12 -2.47 17.81
N PHE A 278 -10.34 -1.93 17.64
CA PHE A 278 -11.34 -2.50 16.74
C PHE A 278 -10.86 -2.51 15.28
N ASN A 279 -10.22 -1.43 14.81
CA ASN A 279 -9.65 -1.37 13.47
C ASN A 279 -8.46 -2.32 13.27
N GLY A 280 -7.63 -2.52 14.31
CA GLY A 280 -6.49 -3.45 14.29
C GLY A 280 -6.89 -4.89 13.97
N ILE A 281 -8.09 -5.33 14.38
CA ILE A 281 -8.63 -6.65 14.04
C ILE A 281 -8.82 -6.80 12.51
N SER A 282 -9.38 -5.78 11.85
CA SER A 282 -9.51 -5.74 10.38
C SER A 282 -8.15 -5.83 9.70
N SER A 283 -7.23 -4.93 10.07
CA SER A 283 -5.93 -4.83 9.41
C SER A 283 -5.08 -6.09 9.59
N THR A 284 -5.16 -6.74 10.76
CA THR A 284 -4.49 -8.03 11.01
C THR A 284 -5.06 -9.15 10.13
N ALA A 285 -6.39 -9.27 10.06
CA ALA A 285 -7.05 -10.28 9.22
C ALA A 285 -6.75 -10.09 7.73
N GLY A 286 -6.83 -8.86 7.22
CA GLY A 286 -6.48 -8.53 5.83
C GLY A 286 -5.02 -8.82 5.48
N ALA A 287 -4.09 -8.48 6.39
CA ALA A 287 -2.67 -8.76 6.21
C ALA A 287 -2.36 -10.27 6.16
N ILE A 288 -2.92 -11.06 7.08
CA ILE A 288 -2.77 -12.52 7.07
C ILE A 288 -3.32 -13.13 5.77
N ASN A 289 -4.49 -12.66 5.31
CA ASN A 289 -5.09 -13.10 4.06
C ASN A 289 -4.19 -12.81 2.85
N LEU A 290 -3.61 -11.61 2.77
CA LEU A 290 -2.69 -11.23 1.69
C LEU A 290 -1.39 -12.05 1.71
N ILE A 291 -0.80 -12.31 2.89
CA ILE A 291 0.39 -13.16 3.02
C ILE A 291 0.13 -14.56 2.44
N VAL A 292 -0.96 -15.22 2.84
CA VAL A 292 -1.28 -16.58 2.37
C VAL A 292 -1.68 -16.58 0.89
N THR A 293 -2.45 -15.58 0.44
CA THR A 293 -2.80 -15.39 -0.98
C THR A 293 -1.55 -15.32 -1.85
N VAL A 294 -0.60 -14.43 -1.50
CA VAL A 294 0.65 -14.23 -2.24
C VAL A 294 1.50 -15.51 -2.20
N PHE A 295 1.60 -16.22 -1.07
CA PHE A 295 2.45 -17.40 -1.00
C PHE A 295 1.87 -18.65 -1.66
N LYS A 296 0.57 -18.96 -1.49
CA LYS A 296 -0.05 -20.21 -1.99
C LYS A 296 -0.83 -20.06 -3.31
N LEU A 297 -1.41 -18.91 -3.67
CA LEU A 297 -2.30 -18.82 -4.84
C LEU A 297 -1.65 -18.27 -6.13
N ARG A 298 -0.31 -18.22 -6.20
CA ARG A 298 0.40 -17.79 -7.42
C ARG A 298 0.17 -18.74 -8.61
N ALA A 299 0.07 -18.16 -9.80
CA ALA A 299 -0.04 -18.90 -11.06
C ALA A 299 1.17 -19.83 -11.31
N PRO A 300 0.95 -21.03 -11.90
CA PRO A 300 2.01 -21.99 -12.17
C PRO A 300 3.23 -21.40 -12.91
N GLY A 301 4.40 -21.55 -12.29
CA GLY A 301 5.67 -21.01 -12.76
C GLY A 301 6.07 -19.67 -12.14
N MET A 302 5.18 -18.96 -11.43
CA MET A 302 5.51 -17.72 -10.73
C MET A 302 6.28 -17.98 -9.42
N SER A 303 7.52 -18.45 -9.54
CA SER A 303 8.52 -18.42 -8.48
C SER A 303 8.69 -17.01 -7.92
N LEU A 304 9.12 -16.85 -6.66
CA LEU A 304 9.16 -15.54 -5.99
C LEU A 304 9.87 -14.46 -6.83
N ASN A 305 11.01 -14.79 -7.44
CA ASN A 305 11.78 -13.90 -8.32
C ASN A 305 11.12 -13.53 -9.68
N ARG A 306 9.88 -13.98 -9.94
CA ARG A 306 9.01 -13.60 -11.06
C ARG A 306 7.74 -12.86 -10.60
N MET A 307 7.55 -12.67 -9.30
CA MET A 307 6.38 -11.99 -8.76
C MET A 307 6.43 -10.48 -9.04
N PRO A 308 5.32 -9.81 -9.42
CA PRO A 308 5.29 -8.37 -9.63
C PRO A 308 5.70 -7.57 -8.39
N LEU A 309 6.37 -6.42 -8.59
CA LEU A 309 6.91 -5.60 -7.50
C LEU A 309 5.80 -5.05 -6.56
N PHE A 310 4.61 -4.73 -7.08
CA PHE A 310 3.47 -4.40 -6.22
C PHE A 310 3.13 -5.51 -5.20
N ALA A 311 3.26 -6.79 -5.58
CA ALA A 311 3.04 -7.90 -4.66
C ALA A 311 4.20 -8.10 -3.68
N TYR A 312 5.44 -7.70 -4.02
CA TYR A 312 6.54 -7.61 -3.06
C TYR A 312 6.28 -6.52 -2.01
N ALA A 313 5.88 -5.32 -2.45
CA ALA A 313 5.49 -4.23 -1.58
C ALA A 313 4.33 -4.60 -0.65
N ILE A 314 3.22 -5.14 -1.18
CA ILE A 314 2.06 -5.56 -0.37
C ILE A 314 2.42 -6.71 0.60
N LEU A 315 3.31 -7.64 0.21
CA LEU A 315 3.80 -8.68 1.11
C LEU A 315 4.63 -8.10 2.26
N ALA A 316 5.55 -7.17 1.97
CA ALA A 316 6.36 -6.47 2.96
C ALA A 316 5.49 -5.71 3.97
N VAL A 317 4.50 -4.98 3.47
CA VAL A 317 3.50 -4.23 4.25
C VAL A 317 2.68 -5.16 5.14
N SER A 318 2.21 -6.28 4.59
CA SER A 318 1.37 -7.24 5.33
C SER A 318 2.16 -7.90 6.47
N PHE A 319 3.43 -8.24 6.25
CA PHE A 319 4.29 -8.70 7.34
C PHE A 319 4.49 -7.61 8.40
N SER A 320 4.76 -6.37 8.01
CA SER A 320 4.91 -5.27 8.98
C SER A 320 3.66 -5.07 9.83
N LEU A 321 2.44 -5.15 9.26
CA LEU A 321 1.20 -5.05 10.05
C LEU A 321 1.08 -6.17 11.09
N VAL A 322 1.38 -7.42 10.71
CA VAL A 322 1.31 -8.58 11.64
C VAL A 322 2.30 -8.46 12.80
N PHE A 323 3.46 -7.82 12.61
CA PHE A 323 4.44 -7.58 13.68
C PHE A 323 4.20 -6.27 14.48
N ALA A 324 3.67 -5.22 13.85
CA ALA A 324 3.52 -3.90 14.47
C ALA A 324 2.19 -3.72 15.24
N LEU A 325 1.07 -4.17 14.68
CA LEU A 325 -0.27 -3.99 15.29
C LEU A 325 -0.43 -4.60 16.68
N PRO A 326 0.17 -5.76 17.03
CA PRO A 326 0.09 -6.30 18.39
C PRO A 326 0.65 -5.35 19.45
N VAL A 327 1.69 -4.57 19.13
CA VAL A 327 2.34 -3.65 20.08
C VAL A 327 1.45 -2.43 20.34
N LEU A 328 0.87 -1.84 19.29
CA LEU A 328 -0.16 -0.80 19.44
C LEU A 328 -1.36 -1.33 20.25
N THR A 329 -1.83 -2.54 19.94
CA THR A 329 -2.99 -3.14 20.62
C THR A 329 -2.75 -3.31 22.12
N VAL A 330 -1.54 -3.70 22.52
CA VAL A 330 -1.13 -3.80 23.94
C VAL A 330 -1.04 -2.42 24.61
N ASP A 331 -0.48 -1.42 23.94
CA ASP A 331 -0.33 -0.05 24.48
C ASP A 331 -1.70 0.62 24.72
N LEU A 332 -2.60 0.51 23.73
CA LEU A 332 -3.99 0.96 23.84
C LEU A 332 -4.77 0.21 24.93
N LEU A 333 -4.51 -1.08 25.11
CA LEU A 333 -5.10 -1.90 26.17
C LEU A 333 -4.58 -1.49 27.57
N PHE A 334 -3.29 -1.23 27.71
CA PHE A 334 -2.70 -0.70 28.96
C PHE A 334 -3.32 0.65 29.33
N LEU A 335 -3.55 1.52 28.34
CA LEU A 335 -4.24 2.80 28.56
C LEU A 335 -5.69 2.63 28.99
N GLU A 336 -6.46 1.76 28.32
CA GLU A 336 -7.85 1.45 28.72
C GLU A 336 -7.92 0.85 30.13
N LEU A 337 -7.03 -0.08 30.47
CA LEU A 337 -6.92 -0.67 31.81
C LEU A 337 -6.55 0.39 32.87
N GLN A 338 -5.65 1.32 32.56
CA GLN A 338 -5.32 2.43 33.46
C GLN A 338 -6.49 3.42 33.61
N ARG A 339 -7.18 3.77 32.52
CA ARG A 339 -8.31 4.71 32.54
C ARG A 339 -9.56 4.14 33.20
N LYS A 340 -9.82 2.83 33.10
CA LYS A 340 -11.10 2.21 33.51
C LYS A 340 -11.01 1.18 34.64
N ALA A 341 -9.86 0.56 34.86
CA ALA A 341 -9.69 -0.55 35.80
C ALA A 341 -8.63 -0.32 36.90
N GLY A 342 -8.03 0.88 36.98
CA GLY A 342 -7.11 1.25 38.07
C GLY A 342 -5.71 0.64 37.96
N PHE A 343 -5.24 0.34 36.75
CA PHE A 343 -3.85 -0.07 36.51
C PHE A 343 -2.93 1.16 36.44
N HIS A 344 -1.64 0.98 36.73
CA HIS A 344 -0.66 2.07 36.83
C HIS A 344 0.55 1.86 35.90
N PHE A 345 0.32 1.60 34.61
CA PHE A 345 1.40 1.37 33.62
C PHE A 345 2.23 2.63 33.37
N PHE A 346 1.59 3.79 33.33
CA PHE A 346 2.17 5.08 32.94
C PHE A 346 2.13 6.12 34.07
N ASP A 347 1.70 5.72 35.27
CA ASP A 347 1.51 6.61 36.43
C ASP A 347 2.74 6.60 37.35
N VAL A 348 3.53 7.67 37.26
CA VAL A 348 4.75 7.90 38.05
C VAL A 348 4.49 7.83 39.56
N ALA A 349 3.32 8.23 40.05
CA ALA A 349 3.01 8.22 41.48
C ALA A 349 2.96 6.80 42.08
N HIS A 350 2.73 5.79 41.24
CA HIS A 350 2.67 4.37 41.60
C HIS A 350 3.77 3.54 40.90
N GLY A 351 4.79 4.19 40.32
CA GLY A 351 5.96 3.54 39.73
C GLY A 351 5.87 3.18 38.24
N GLY A 352 4.83 3.64 37.53
CA GLY A 352 4.72 3.54 36.07
C GLY A 352 5.54 4.59 35.33
N ASP A 353 5.71 4.41 34.00
CA ASP A 353 6.58 5.25 33.16
C ASP A 353 5.85 5.82 31.93
N PRO A 354 5.65 7.15 31.82
CA PRO A 354 5.11 7.80 30.63
C PRO A 354 5.94 7.63 29.34
N LEU A 355 7.22 7.24 29.42
CA LEU A 355 8.03 6.93 28.24
C LEU A 355 7.77 5.52 27.69
N LEU A 356 7.15 4.61 28.47
CA LEU A 356 6.72 3.30 27.98
C LEU A 356 5.74 3.43 26.82
N TRP A 357 4.74 4.32 26.93
CA TRP A 357 3.82 4.64 25.84
C TRP A 357 4.56 5.12 24.59
N GLN A 358 5.54 6.03 24.74
CA GLN A 358 6.30 6.52 23.59
C GLN A 358 7.11 5.40 22.92
N HIS A 359 7.72 4.51 23.70
CA HIS A 359 8.45 3.37 23.15
C HIS A 359 7.51 2.36 22.46
N LEU A 360 6.37 2.00 23.05
CA LEU A 360 5.41 1.05 22.47
C LEU A 360 4.71 1.66 21.25
N PHE A 361 4.15 2.86 21.37
CA PHE A 361 3.50 3.56 20.27
C PHE A 361 4.42 3.74 19.07
N TRP A 362 5.67 4.20 19.24
CA TRP A 362 6.57 4.38 18.09
C TRP A 362 7.14 3.07 17.55
N PHE A 363 7.28 2.01 18.35
CA PHE A 363 7.64 0.68 17.84
C PHE A 363 6.60 0.16 16.84
N PHE A 364 5.32 0.54 16.99
CA PHE A 364 4.32 0.42 15.93
C PHE A 364 4.45 1.55 14.88
N GLY A 365 4.47 2.81 15.32
CA GLY A 365 4.21 3.99 14.51
C GLY A 365 5.31 4.34 13.50
N HIS A 366 6.54 3.83 13.69
CA HIS A 366 7.59 3.95 12.68
C HIS A 366 7.44 2.88 11.59
N PRO A 367 7.34 1.56 11.87
CA PRO A 367 6.90 0.59 10.87
C PRO A 367 5.64 1.01 10.10
N GLU A 368 4.69 1.69 10.76
CA GLU A 368 3.51 2.26 10.11
C GLU A 368 3.85 3.24 8.98
N VAL A 369 4.83 4.15 9.13
CA VAL A 369 5.19 5.06 8.01
C VAL A 369 5.76 4.33 6.79
N TYR A 370 6.25 3.09 6.96
CA TYR A 370 6.63 2.23 5.84
C TYR A 370 5.48 1.41 5.27
N ILE A 371 4.56 0.94 6.12
CA ILE A 371 3.26 0.37 5.72
C ILE A 371 2.50 1.35 4.82
N ILE A 372 2.62 2.65 5.08
CA ILE A 372 2.03 3.74 4.30
C ILE A 372 2.71 3.94 2.92
N ILE A 373 4.05 3.99 2.86
CA ILE A 373 4.76 4.36 1.62
C ILE A 373 4.98 3.18 0.65
N LEU A 374 5.13 1.95 1.17
CA LEU A 374 5.45 0.78 0.34
C LEU A 374 4.38 0.46 -0.72
N PRO A 375 3.05 0.50 -0.47
CA PRO A 375 2.04 0.32 -1.51
C PRO A 375 2.18 1.35 -2.64
N ALA A 376 2.51 2.61 -2.29
CA ALA A 376 2.73 3.67 -3.25
C ALA A 376 4.01 3.46 -4.09
N MET A 377 5.08 2.93 -3.48
CA MET A 377 6.28 2.45 -4.21
C MET A 377 5.93 1.28 -5.16
N GLY A 378 5.12 0.32 -4.71
CA GLY A 378 4.61 -0.79 -5.53
C GLY A 378 3.76 -0.34 -6.73
N ILE A 379 2.99 0.74 -6.57
CA ILE A 379 2.23 1.35 -7.67
C ILE A 379 3.19 2.06 -8.64
N ALA A 380 4.19 2.79 -8.14
CA ALA A 380 5.24 3.39 -8.98
C ALA A 380 6.00 2.32 -9.79
N THR A 381 6.40 1.21 -9.16
CA THR A 381 7.11 0.10 -9.82
C THR A 381 6.24 -0.67 -10.82
N SER A 382 4.91 -0.50 -10.79
CA SER A 382 3.96 -1.03 -11.78
C SER A 382 3.72 -0.08 -12.95
N ILE A 383 3.61 1.24 -12.68
CA ILE A 383 3.38 2.27 -13.69
C ILE A 383 4.64 2.51 -14.54
N ILE A 384 5.82 2.57 -13.91
CA ILE A 384 7.08 2.93 -14.59
C ILE A 384 7.40 2.01 -15.77
N PRO A 385 7.41 0.66 -15.64
CA PRO A 385 7.74 -0.23 -16.75
C PRO A 385 6.83 -0.06 -17.96
N THR A 386 5.52 0.08 -17.72
CA THR A 386 4.50 0.22 -18.75
C THR A 386 4.69 1.51 -19.54
N PHE A 387 4.73 2.67 -18.87
CA PHE A 387 4.85 3.95 -19.58
C PHE A 387 6.27 4.22 -20.10
N ALA A 388 7.33 3.68 -19.47
CA ALA A 388 8.69 3.68 -20.01
C ALA A 388 8.91 2.63 -21.11
N LYS A 389 7.96 1.71 -21.33
CA LYS A 389 8.00 0.64 -22.35
C LYS A 389 9.24 -0.26 -22.21
N ARG A 390 9.62 -0.58 -20.96
CA ARG A 390 10.86 -1.28 -20.60
C ARG A 390 10.70 -2.10 -19.30
N LYS A 391 11.22 -3.34 -19.25
CA LYS A 391 11.28 -4.15 -18.01
C LYS A 391 12.16 -3.40 -16.96
N MET A 392 11.78 -3.38 -15.68
CA MET A 392 12.42 -2.58 -14.62
C MET A 392 13.92 -2.88 -14.51
N ILE A 393 14.75 -1.84 -14.51
CA ILE A 393 16.20 -1.96 -14.30
C ILE A 393 16.46 -2.31 -12.83
N ALA A 394 17.42 -3.21 -12.59
CA ALA A 394 17.77 -3.70 -11.26
C ALA A 394 16.59 -4.32 -10.47
N PHE A 395 15.58 -4.89 -11.16
CA PHE A 395 14.38 -5.52 -10.56
C PHE A 395 14.63 -6.33 -9.26
N PRO A 396 15.65 -7.23 -9.14
CA PRO A 396 15.88 -7.96 -7.89
C PRO A 396 16.34 -7.08 -6.72
N LEU A 397 17.04 -5.97 -7.00
CA LEU A 397 17.45 -4.99 -5.99
C LEU A 397 16.28 -4.09 -5.57
N VAL A 398 15.31 -3.84 -6.45
CA VAL A 398 14.07 -3.12 -6.12
C VAL A 398 13.22 -3.97 -5.16
N ALA A 399 12.96 -5.24 -5.51
CA ALA A 399 12.24 -6.18 -4.65
C ALA A 399 12.93 -6.37 -3.28
N LEU A 400 14.27 -6.43 -3.27
CA LEU A 400 15.04 -6.50 -2.03
C LEU A 400 14.97 -5.18 -1.23
N ALA A 401 14.94 -4.03 -1.89
CA ALA A 401 14.83 -2.73 -1.23
C ALA A 401 13.46 -2.53 -0.57
N GLU A 402 12.36 -2.93 -1.22
CA GLU A 402 11.01 -2.94 -0.65
C GLU A 402 10.95 -3.77 0.65
N LEU A 403 11.54 -4.98 0.64
CA LEU A 403 11.64 -5.85 1.83
C LEU A 403 12.60 -5.28 2.91
N LEU A 404 13.73 -4.68 2.52
CA LEU A 404 14.68 -4.08 3.46
C LEU A 404 14.11 -2.85 4.17
N VAL A 405 13.29 -2.03 3.50
CA VAL A 405 12.58 -0.90 4.15
C VAL A 405 11.68 -1.40 5.27
N ALA A 406 10.86 -2.42 5.00
CA ALA A 406 9.99 -3.03 6.01
C ALA A 406 10.78 -3.61 7.19
N PHE A 407 11.88 -4.33 6.92
CA PHE A 407 12.72 -4.93 7.97
C PHE A 407 13.46 -3.89 8.82
N ILE A 408 14.12 -2.90 8.19
CA ILE A 408 14.89 -1.87 8.91
C ILE A 408 13.96 -0.99 9.76
N GLY A 409 12.69 -0.83 9.37
CA GLY A 409 11.71 -0.01 10.08
C GLY A 409 11.47 -0.38 11.54
N PHE A 410 11.65 -1.65 11.91
CA PHE A 410 11.56 -2.10 13.30
C PHE A 410 12.81 -1.76 14.15
N GLY A 411 13.87 -1.23 13.54
CA GLY A 411 15.13 -0.88 14.22
C GLY A 411 15.36 0.61 14.48
N VAL A 412 14.41 1.49 14.13
CA VAL A 412 14.64 2.95 14.03
C VAL A 412 13.69 3.82 14.87
N TRP A 413 12.68 3.23 15.52
CA TRP A 413 11.53 3.95 16.08
C TRP A 413 11.84 5.09 17.06
N ALA A 414 12.86 4.94 17.91
CA ALA A 414 13.18 5.93 18.93
C ALA A 414 13.85 7.21 18.38
N HIS A 415 14.01 7.34 17.05
CA HIS A 415 14.30 8.63 16.42
C HIS A 415 13.19 9.68 16.67
N HIS A 416 11.95 9.23 16.91
CA HIS A 416 10.84 10.09 17.35
C HIS A 416 10.95 10.55 18.82
N MET A 417 11.99 10.12 19.54
CA MET A 417 12.15 10.32 20.98
C MET A 417 13.45 11.08 21.35
N PHE A 418 14.17 11.65 20.37
CA PHE A 418 15.46 12.30 20.61
C PHE A 418 15.43 13.50 21.58
N ALA A 419 14.28 14.15 21.76
CA ALA A 419 14.07 15.22 22.74
C ALA A 419 13.54 14.75 24.12
N THR A 420 13.38 13.43 24.35
CA THR A 420 12.82 12.88 25.62
C THR A 420 13.84 12.71 26.75
N GLY A 421 15.14 12.85 26.46
CA GLY A 421 16.21 12.64 27.44
C GLY A 421 16.73 11.19 27.55
N ILE A 422 16.36 10.30 26.61
CA ILE A 422 16.96 8.96 26.50
C ILE A 422 18.50 8.99 26.33
N ALA A 423 19.16 7.90 26.70
CA ALA A 423 20.61 7.88 26.86
C ALA A 423 21.38 8.12 25.56
N THR A 424 22.51 8.84 25.62
CA THR A 424 23.31 9.24 24.44
C THR A 424 23.72 8.06 23.55
N ALA A 425 23.97 6.88 24.13
CA ALA A 425 24.27 5.67 23.36
C ALA A 425 23.07 5.20 22.51
N GLN A 426 21.84 5.34 23.01
CA GLN A 426 20.62 5.06 22.27
C GLN A 426 20.42 6.12 21.17
N LEU A 427 20.59 7.42 21.49
CA LEU A 427 20.50 8.51 20.49
C LEU A 427 21.42 8.24 19.28
N ILE A 428 22.70 7.93 19.54
CA ILE A 428 23.69 7.63 18.49
C ILE A 428 23.32 6.38 17.69
N PHE A 429 22.87 5.31 18.35
CA PHE A 429 22.45 4.08 17.68
C PHE A 429 21.26 4.33 16.73
N PHE A 430 20.18 4.94 17.24
CA PHE A 430 18.97 5.17 16.46
C PHE A 430 19.17 6.21 15.35
N ALA A 431 20.05 7.21 15.55
CA ALA A 431 20.45 8.14 14.49
C ALA A 431 21.17 7.40 13.35
N GLY A 432 22.18 6.57 13.68
CA GLY A 432 22.92 5.77 12.70
C GLY A 432 22.03 4.77 11.94
N ALA A 433 21.14 4.07 12.65
CA ALA A 433 20.16 3.17 12.05
C ALA A 433 19.20 3.90 11.10
N SER A 434 18.74 5.10 11.48
CA SER A 434 17.84 5.91 10.64
C SER A 434 18.52 6.40 9.36
N MET A 435 19.83 6.69 9.40
CA MET A 435 20.59 7.00 8.18
C MET A 435 20.68 5.81 7.21
N MET A 436 20.63 4.56 7.68
CA MET A 436 20.70 3.37 6.81
C MET A 436 19.46 3.20 5.92
N VAL A 437 18.31 3.76 6.31
CA VAL A 437 17.05 3.78 5.52
C VAL A 437 17.23 4.45 4.15
N VAL A 438 18.19 5.36 4.03
CA VAL A 438 18.54 6.02 2.77
C VAL A 438 18.95 4.99 1.71
N ILE A 439 19.65 3.92 2.09
CA ILE A 439 20.22 2.93 1.15
C ILE A 439 19.15 2.28 0.24
N PRO A 440 18.12 1.58 0.77
CA PRO A 440 17.09 0.99 -0.09
C PRO A 440 16.24 2.04 -0.80
N SER A 441 16.01 3.21 -0.19
CA SER A 441 15.29 4.32 -0.82
C SER A 441 16.04 4.83 -2.07
N THR A 442 17.36 4.99 -1.97
CA THR A 442 18.24 5.41 -3.07
C THR A 442 18.34 4.36 -4.18
N ILE A 443 18.40 3.06 -3.84
CA ILE A 443 18.35 1.96 -4.82
C ILE A 443 17.10 2.07 -5.69
N GLN A 444 15.93 2.27 -5.07
CA GLN A 444 14.67 2.40 -5.78
C GLN A 444 14.63 3.66 -6.67
N ILE A 445 14.98 4.83 -6.14
CA ILE A 445 15.00 6.09 -6.91
C ILE A 445 15.88 5.96 -8.17
N PHE A 446 17.09 5.42 -8.06
CA PHE A 446 17.95 5.24 -9.22
C PHE A 446 17.42 4.18 -10.20
N ALA A 447 16.86 3.06 -9.72
CA ALA A 447 16.23 2.06 -10.58
C ALA A 447 15.06 2.65 -11.40
N TRP A 448 14.22 3.46 -10.77
CA TRP A 448 13.12 4.19 -11.42
C TRP A 448 13.64 5.17 -12.47
N LEU A 449 14.57 6.06 -12.08
CA LEU A 449 15.15 7.06 -12.97
C LEU A 449 15.86 6.44 -14.17
N PHE A 450 16.65 5.38 -13.99
CA PHE A 450 17.30 4.68 -15.11
C PHE A 450 16.29 3.96 -15.99
N THR A 451 15.22 3.38 -15.44
CA THR A 451 14.18 2.70 -16.24
C THR A 451 13.43 3.69 -17.13
N VAL A 452 13.13 4.90 -16.63
CA VAL A 452 12.51 5.98 -17.41
C VAL A 452 13.50 6.54 -18.45
N ASN A 453 14.71 6.93 -18.03
CA ASN A 453 15.70 7.58 -18.91
C ASN A 453 16.24 6.68 -20.03
N LEU A 454 16.30 5.36 -19.81
CA LEU A 454 16.70 4.37 -20.82
C LEU A 454 15.49 3.70 -21.51
N GLY A 455 14.28 4.19 -21.25
CA GLY A 455 13.03 3.74 -21.87
C GLY A 455 12.61 4.58 -23.07
N LYS A 456 11.32 4.55 -23.39
CA LYS A 456 10.63 5.46 -24.32
C LYS A 456 9.38 6.04 -23.64
N PRO A 457 9.54 6.95 -22.66
CA PRO A 457 8.48 7.38 -21.76
C PRO A 457 7.32 8.07 -22.49
N ASP A 458 6.11 7.52 -22.34
CA ASP A 458 4.85 8.19 -22.66
C ASP A 458 4.35 8.94 -21.41
N PHE A 459 4.55 10.26 -21.38
CA PHE A 459 4.19 11.14 -20.26
C PHE A 459 2.68 11.40 -20.18
N ARG A 460 1.92 10.34 -19.91
CA ARG A 460 0.50 10.40 -19.51
C ARG A 460 0.35 10.70 -18.01
N ALA A 461 -0.87 11.06 -17.60
CA ALA A 461 -1.18 11.40 -16.22
C ALA A 461 -0.64 10.39 -15.17
N PRO A 462 -0.75 9.05 -15.32
CA PRO A 462 -0.13 8.11 -14.39
C PRO A 462 1.38 8.33 -14.19
N LEU A 463 2.15 8.46 -15.28
CA LEU A 463 3.60 8.69 -15.20
C LEU A 463 3.93 10.10 -14.68
N LEU A 464 3.09 11.11 -14.94
CA LEU A 464 3.26 12.45 -14.37
C LEU A 464 3.07 12.44 -12.85
N PHE A 465 2.02 11.77 -12.34
CA PHE A 465 1.84 11.59 -10.90
C PHE A 465 3.01 10.85 -10.25
N ILE A 466 3.59 9.85 -10.93
CA ILE A 466 4.83 9.18 -10.48
C ILE A 466 6.07 10.10 -10.55
N GLY A 467 6.16 11.00 -11.53
CA GLY A 467 7.19 12.04 -11.57
C GLY A 467 7.08 13.03 -10.41
N GLY A 468 5.85 13.45 -10.09
CA GLY A 468 5.53 14.27 -8.92
C GLY A 468 5.92 13.57 -7.62
N PHE A 469 5.54 12.31 -7.45
CA PHE A 469 5.96 11.43 -6.36
C PHE A 469 7.47 11.45 -6.16
N ILE A 470 8.27 11.19 -7.21
CA ILE A 470 9.74 11.14 -7.08
C ILE A 470 10.29 12.50 -6.61
N ALA A 471 9.79 13.62 -7.14
CA ALA A 471 10.21 14.95 -6.71
C ALA A 471 9.82 15.26 -5.25
N LEU A 472 8.58 14.95 -4.86
CA LEU A 472 8.04 15.16 -3.52
C LEU A 472 8.73 14.25 -2.48
N PHE A 473 8.99 12.99 -2.84
CA PHE A 473 9.71 12.02 -2.02
C PHE A 473 11.18 12.40 -1.81
N VAL A 474 11.84 13.01 -2.80
CA VAL A 474 13.20 13.54 -2.60
C VAL A 474 13.20 14.75 -1.66
N ILE A 475 12.24 15.67 -1.77
CA ILE A 475 12.12 16.83 -0.86
C ILE A 475 11.78 16.39 0.59
N GLY A 476 10.82 15.48 0.75
CA GLY A 476 10.49 14.86 2.03
C GLY A 476 11.65 14.05 2.60
N GLY A 477 12.31 13.24 1.78
CA GLY A 477 13.44 12.39 2.17
C GLY A 477 14.65 13.20 2.63
N LEU A 478 14.99 14.29 1.93
CA LEU A 478 16.08 15.19 2.33
C LEU A 478 15.81 15.87 3.67
N SER A 479 14.58 16.36 3.90
CA SER A 479 14.20 16.89 5.23
C SER A 479 14.13 15.81 6.31
N GLY A 480 13.82 14.55 5.95
CA GLY A 480 13.87 13.39 6.85
C GLY A 480 15.28 13.08 7.34
N ILE A 481 16.27 13.09 6.43
CA ILE A 481 17.69 12.86 6.75
C ILE A 481 18.23 13.89 7.74
N MET A 482 17.69 15.12 7.74
CA MET A 482 18.10 16.17 8.69
C MET A 482 17.77 15.83 10.16
N PHE A 483 16.69 15.09 10.44
CA PHE A 483 16.35 14.65 11.79
C PHE A 483 17.33 13.59 12.35
N ALA A 484 18.04 12.86 11.48
CA ALA A 484 19.11 11.97 11.94
C ALA A 484 20.33 12.73 12.51
N ALA A 485 20.43 14.05 12.29
CA ALA A 485 21.32 14.91 13.05
C ALA A 485 20.62 15.35 14.35
N ILE A 486 20.90 14.65 15.45
CA ILE A 486 20.26 14.84 16.77
C ILE A 486 20.13 16.32 17.20
N PRO A 487 21.13 17.22 17.05
CA PRO A 487 20.98 18.62 17.43
C PRO A 487 20.01 19.43 16.55
N PHE A 488 19.78 18.99 15.31
CA PHE A 488 18.78 19.59 14.42
C PHE A 488 17.37 19.10 14.77
N ASP A 489 17.19 17.82 15.09
CA ASP A 489 15.92 17.33 15.65
C ASP A 489 15.57 18.06 16.95
N GLN A 490 16.48 18.09 17.94
CA GLN A 490 16.22 18.75 19.22
C GLN A 490 15.91 20.25 19.11
N ALA A 491 16.30 20.90 18.00
CA ALA A 491 15.97 22.30 17.69
C ALA A 491 14.69 22.49 16.85
N THR A 492 14.18 21.46 16.18
CA THR A 492 13.06 21.56 15.23
C THR A 492 11.93 20.55 15.46
N THR A 493 12.07 19.64 16.43
CA THR A 493 11.04 18.69 16.83
C THR A 493 9.82 19.41 17.40
N ASP A 494 8.64 18.81 17.28
CA ASP A 494 7.34 19.46 17.53
C ASP A 494 7.13 20.84 16.85
N SER A 495 7.93 21.22 15.85
CA SER A 495 7.68 22.38 14.98
C SER A 495 6.92 22.02 13.71
N TYR A 496 6.50 23.07 12.99
CA TYR A 496 5.97 22.96 11.63
C TYR A 496 6.96 22.34 10.61
N PHE A 497 8.27 22.26 10.91
CA PHE A 497 9.25 21.57 10.05
C PHE A 497 9.01 20.05 10.03
N VAL A 498 8.63 19.46 11.17
CA VAL A 498 8.20 18.05 11.26
C VAL A 498 6.90 17.84 10.48
N VAL A 499 5.96 18.78 10.59
CA VAL A 499 4.67 18.74 9.86
C VAL A 499 4.92 18.76 8.36
N ALA A 500 5.77 19.67 7.88
CA ALA A 500 6.16 19.79 6.48
C ALA A 500 6.77 18.49 5.94
N HIS A 501 7.84 18.00 6.59
CA HIS A 501 8.52 16.74 6.23
C HIS A 501 7.53 15.58 6.12
N PHE A 502 6.71 15.38 7.15
CA PHE A 502 5.76 14.26 7.23
C PHE A 502 4.69 14.33 6.13
N HIS A 503 4.20 15.53 5.80
CA HIS A 503 3.25 15.70 4.69
C HIS A 503 3.89 15.55 3.31
N PHE A 504 5.17 15.91 3.11
CA PHE A 504 5.87 15.58 1.86
C PHE A 504 6.06 14.07 1.68
N ILE A 505 6.19 13.29 2.76
CA ILE A 505 6.21 11.82 2.70
C ILE A 505 4.81 11.23 2.51
N ILE A 506 3.85 11.48 3.40
CA ILE A 506 2.52 10.87 3.30
C ILE A 506 1.71 11.46 2.14
N PHE A 507 1.44 12.77 2.15
CA PHE A 507 0.66 13.36 1.07
C PHE A 507 1.47 13.41 -0.22
N GLY A 508 2.67 13.99 -0.17
CA GLY A 508 3.51 14.17 -1.35
C GLY A 508 3.96 12.85 -1.99
N ALA A 509 4.32 11.84 -1.20
CA ALA A 509 4.89 10.62 -1.72
C ALA A 509 3.99 9.35 -1.65
N ALA A 510 3.03 9.25 -0.73
CA ALA A 510 2.07 8.14 -0.75
C ALA A 510 0.80 8.44 -1.57
N VAL A 511 0.25 9.66 -1.50
CA VAL A 511 -1.00 10.00 -2.22
C VAL A 511 -0.76 10.20 -3.73
N PHE A 512 0.39 10.75 -4.16
CA PHE A 512 0.65 10.94 -5.60
C PHE A 512 0.63 9.62 -6.40
N PRO A 513 1.30 8.53 -5.97
CA PRO A 513 1.18 7.24 -6.65
C PRO A 513 -0.22 6.64 -6.56
N LEU A 514 -0.97 6.85 -5.46
CA LEU A 514 -2.37 6.41 -5.40
C LEU A 514 -3.24 7.12 -6.44
N LEU A 515 -3.10 8.44 -6.64
CA LEU A 515 -3.81 9.18 -7.69
C LEU A 515 -3.36 8.76 -9.10
N GLY A 516 -2.06 8.52 -9.30
CA GLY A 516 -1.51 7.96 -10.54
C GLY A 516 -2.04 6.54 -10.83
N GLY A 517 -2.17 5.72 -9.78
CA GLY A 517 -2.74 4.37 -9.79
C GLY A 517 -4.23 4.36 -10.08
N MET A 518 -5.00 5.29 -9.51
CA MET A 518 -6.41 5.50 -9.87
C MET A 518 -6.52 5.74 -11.37
N TYR A 519 -5.75 6.67 -11.95
CA TYR A 519 -5.74 6.86 -13.40
C TYR A 519 -5.27 5.61 -14.16
N TYR A 520 -4.24 4.90 -13.69
CA TYR A 520 -3.69 3.73 -14.37
C TYR A 520 -4.67 2.55 -14.44
N TRP A 521 -5.31 2.15 -13.33
CA TRP A 521 -6.25 1.02 -13.32
C TRP A 521 -7.72 1.43 -13.48
N PHE A 522 -8.08 2.72 -13.56
CA PHE A 522 -9.46 3.14 -13.88
C PHE A 522 -10.04 2.46 -15.14
N PRO A 523 -9.29 2.31 -16.26
CA PRO A 523 -9.76 1.54 -17.40
C PRO A 523 -10.01 0.06 -17.06
N LYS A 524 -9.13 -0.56 -16.27
CA LYS A 524 -9.29 -1.95 -15.81
C LYS A 524 -10.53 -2.12 -14.92
N VAL A 525 -10.81 -1.17 -14.04
CA VAL A 525 -11.98 -1.20 -13.13
C VAL A 525 -13.30 -0.90 -13.84
N THR A 526 -13.30 -0.07 -14.89
CA THR A 526 -14.54 0.51 -15.46
C THR A 526 -14.81 0.16 -16.93
N GLY A 527 -13.84 -0.40 -17.65
CA GLY A 527 -13.89 -0.58 -19.10
C GLY A 527 -13.83 0.72 -19.91
N ARG A 528 -13.54 1.87 -19.28
CA ARG A 528 -13.58 3.21 -19.91
C ARG A 528 -12.28 3.99 -19.73
N MET A 529 -11.90 4.75 -20.74
CA MET A 529 -10.78 5.69 -20.67
C MET A 529 -11.19 7.01 -20.01
N TYR A 530 -10.29 7.56 -19.20
CA TYR A 530 -10.42 8.90 -18.61
C TYR A 530 -10.00 10.00 -19.59
N HIS A 531 -10.38 11.25 -19.33
CA HIS A 531 -9.96 12.39 -20.17
C HIS A 531 -8.51 12.82 -19.83
N GLU A 532 -7.57 12.48 -20.71
CA GLU A 532 -6.12 12.70 -20.53
C GLU A 532 -5.73 14.17 -20.30
N GLY A 533 -6.22 15.13 -21.11
CA GLY A 533 -5.83 16.54 -20.97
C GLY A 533 -6.16 17.14 -19.59
N TRP A 534 -7.41 16.99 -19.15
CA TRP A 534 -7.85 17.30 -17.80
C TRP A 534 -7.11 16.51 -16.71
N ALA A 535 -6.71 15.25 -16.95
CA ALA A 535 -5.89 14.50 -16.01
C ALA A 535 -4.52 15.18 -15.80
N LYS A 536 -3.85 15.61 -16.87
CA LYS A 536 -2.60 16.39 -16.79
C LYS A 536 -2.80 17.74 -16.10
N ALA A 537 -3.94 18.41 -16.30
CA ALA A 537 -4.28 19.64 -15.58
C ALA A 537 -4.46 19.38 -14.07
N SER A 538 -5.20 18.32 -13.70
CA SER A 538 -5.40 17.92 -12.30
C SER A 538 -4.09 17.60 -11.58
N PHE A 539 -3.13 16.97 -12.29
CA PHE A 539 -1.77 16.76 -11.78
C PHE A 539 -1.08 18.08 -11.41
N TRP A 540 -1.02 19.06 -12.33
CA TRP A 540 -0.32 20.32 -12.07
C TRP A 540 -0.95 21.14 -10.95
N VAL A 541 -2.29 21.20 -10.88
CA VAL A 541 -3.00 21.88 -9.79
C VAL A 541 -2.74 21.19 -8.44
N THR A 542 -2.76 19.85 -8.40
CA THR A 542 -2.43 19.07 -7.19
C THR A 542 -0.97 19.27 -6.78
N PHE A 543 -0.03 19.29 -7.73
CA PHE A 543 1.40 19.49 -7.45
C PHE A 543 1.71 20.89 -6.91
N VAL A 544 1.19 21.94 -7.55
CA VAL A 544 1.37 23.33 -7.09
C VAL A 544 0.66 23.56 -5.75
N GLY A 545 -0.56 23.01 -5.57
CA GLY A 545 -1.26 23.02 -4.28
C GLY A 545 -0.46 22.33 -3.17
N THR A 546 0.11 21.16 -3.42
CA THR A 546 0.96 20.42 -2.47
C THR A 546 2.21 21.23 -2.08
N MET A 547 2.91 21.80 -3.06
CA MET A 547 4.07 22.66 -2.82
C MET A 547 3.70 23.89 -1.99
N LEU A 548 2.64 24.60 -2.37
CA LEU A 548 2.19 25.82 -1.70
C LEU A 548 1.62 25.53 -0.30
N THR A 549 1.07 24.33 -0.05
CA THR A 549 0.61 23.91 1.27
C THR A 549 1.77 23.61 2.21
N PHE A 550 2.72 22.78 1.78
CA PHE A 550 3.68 22.15 2.73
C PHE A 550 5.10 22.72 2.68
N PHE A 551 5.52 23.39 1.60
CA PHE A 551 6.85 24.01 1.56
C PHE A 551 7.00 25.20 2.54
N PRO A 552 6.01 26.11 2.69
CA PRO A 552 6.11 27.20 3.66
C PRO A 552 6.19 26.70 5.12
N MET A 553 5.63 25.52 5.41
CA MET A 553 5.67 24.92 6.75
C MET A 553 7.11 24.62 7.22
N HIS A 554 8.03 24.26 6.31
CA HIS A 554 9.46 24.18 6.65
C HIS A 554 10.00 25.53 7.12
N ILE A 555 9.59 26.63 6.47
CA ILE A 555 10.07 27.98 6.79
C ILE A 555 9.54 28.43 8.16
N VAL A 556 8.22 28.35 8.40
CA VAL A 556 7.67 28.75 9.72
C VAL A 556 8.12 27.83 10.85
N GLY A 557 8.38 26.54 10.57
CA GLY A 557 9.02 25.64 11.54
C GLY A 557 10.40 26.12 11.98
N LEU A 558 11.25 26.54 11.03
CA LEU A 558 12.56 27.14 11.32
C LEU A 558 12.46 28.54 11.97
N LEU A 559 11.34 29.25 11.78
CA LEU A 559 10.99 30.48 12.50
C LEU A 559 10.32 30.22 13.87
N GLY A 560 10.36 28.98 14.38
CA GLY A 560 9.91 28.61 15.72
C GLY A 560 8.41 28.36 15.87
N MET A 561 7.65 28.22 14.77
CA MET A 561 6.23 27.86 14.85
C MET A 561 6.05 26.41 15.29
N THR A 562 5.61 26.22 16.53
CA THR A 562 5.27 24.90 17.09
C THR A 562 3.99 24.34 16.46
N ARG A 563 3.91 23.02 16.29
CA ARG A 563 2.70 22.35 15.82
C ARG A 563 1.63 22.32 16.93
N ARG A 564 0.38 22.04 16.55
CA ARG A 564 -0.79 21.95 17.45
C ARG A 564 -1.21 23.26 18.16
N ILE A 565 -0.62 24.40 17.85
CA ILE A 565 -1.18 25.70 18.28
C ILE A 565 -2.47 26.00 17.50
N TYR A 566 -3.55 26.39 18.19
CA TYR A 566 -4.84 26.70 17.57
C TYR A 566 -4.92 28.13 17.00
N THR A 567 -4.00 29.00 17.41
CA THR A 567 -3.88 30.39 16.97
C THR A 567 -2.45 30.88 17.22
N TYR A 568 -2.08 32.01 16.63
CA TYR A 568 -0.83 32.71 16.84
C TYR A 568 -1.04 34.24 16.85
N ALA A 569 -0.08 34.97 17.42
CA ALA A 569 -0.11 36.43 17.52
C ALA A 569 0.47 37.11 16.26
N PRO A 570 0.05 38.36 15.93
CA PRO A 570 0.66 39.13 14.84
C PRO A 570 2.05 39.64 15.22
N GLY A 571 2.87 39.92 14.21
CA GLY A 571 4.25 40.40 14.34
C GLY A 571 5.31 39.31 14.43
N LEU A 572 4.93 38.03 14.35
CA LEU A 572 5.84 36.88 14.41
C LEU A 572 6.50 36.56 13.06
N GLY A 573 6.01 37.14 11.95
CA GLY A 573 6.50 36.86 10.60
C GLY A 573 5.98 35.54 10.02
N TRP A 574 5.00 34.92 10.67
CA TRP A 574 4.37 33.66 10.24
C TRP A 574 3.13 33.89 9.35
N GLU A 575 2.60 35.12 9.33
CA GLU A 575 1.34 35.50 8.70
C GLU A 575 1.27 35.17 7.20
N ALA A 576 2.24 35.66 6.43
CA ALA A 576 2.27 35.49 4.98
C ALA A 576 2.43 34.01 4.57
N TYR A 577 3.19 33.24 5.35
CA TYR A 577 3.38 31.82 5.14
C TYR A 577 2.11 31.04 5.48
N ASN A 578 1.50 31.24 6.66
CA ASN A 578 0.27 30.56 7.05
C ASN A 578 -0.91 30.84 6.10
N LEU A 579 -0.99 32.06 5.55
CA LEU A 579 -1.95 32.40 4.49
C LEU A 579 -1.62 31.67 3.18
N ALA A 580 -0.34 31.60 2.78
CA ALA A 580 0.08 30.84 1.61
C ALA A 580 -0.21 29.33 1.75
N GLU A 581 0.09 28.71 2.90
CA GLU A 581 -0.26 27.31 3.23
C GLU A 581 -1.76 27.06 3.06
N THR A 582 -2.58 28.01 3.51
CA THR A 582 -4.04 27.92 3.43
C THR A 582 -4.53 28.03 1.99
N ILE A 583 -4.04 29.00 1.22
CA ILE A 583 -4.32 29.11 -0.23
C ILE A 583 -3.88 27.83 -0.96
N GLY A 584 -2.71 27.29 -0.60
CA GLY A 584 -2.22 26.00 -1.07
C GLY A 584 -3.20 24.85 -0.79
N SER A 585 -3.76 24.76 0.42
CA SER A 585 -4.68 23.69 0.81
C SER A 585 -6.00 23.72 0.04
N PHE A 586 -6.52 24.92 -0.27
CA PHE A 586 -7.68 25.08 -1.15
C PHE A 586 -7.34 24.78 -2.62
N LEU A 587 -6.18 25.22 -3.12
CA LEU A 587 -5.72 24.88 -4.47
C LEU A 587 -5.51 23.37 -4.64
N LEU A 588 -4.96 22.71 -3.62
CA LEU A 588 -4.82 21.26 -3.55
C LEU A 588 -6.18 20.55 -3.57
N THR A 589 -7.15 21.07 -2.81
CA THR A 589 -8.53 20.56 -2.82
C THR A 589 -9.16 20.67 -4.21
N VAL A 590 -8.95 21.79 -4.92
CA VAL A 590 -9.38 21.92 -6.34
C VAL A 590 -8.69 20.87 -7.21
N GLY A 591 -7.39 20.63 -7.06
CA GLY A 591 -6.65 19.59 -7.79
C GLY A 591 -7.23 18.18 -7.58
N LEU A 592 -7.54 17.82 -6.33
CA LEU A 592 -8.18 16.56 -5.97
C LEU A 592 -9.59 16.44 -6.56
N LEU A 593 -10.41 17.49 -6.46
CA LEU A 593 -11.74 17.53 -7.07
C LEU A 593 -11.67 17.42 -8.60
N MET A 594 -10.65 17.98 -9.25
CA MET A 594 -10.40 17.77 -10.67
C MET A 594 -10.07 16.31 -10.99
N VAL A 595 -9.32 15.58 -10.14
CA VAL A 595 -9.07 14.14 -10.33
C VAL A 595 -10.38 13.36 -10.22
N PHE A 596 -11.10 13.47 -9.11
CA PHE A 596 -12.32 12.68 -8.89
C PHE A 596 -13.43 13.02 -9.88
N GLY A 597 -13.58 14.30 -10.25
CA GLY A 597 -14.51 14.74 -11.29
C GLY A 597 -14.20 14.13 -12.66
N ASN A 598 -12.92 13.98 -13.02
CA ASN A 598 -12.51 13.34 -14.28
C ASN A 598 -12.92 11.87 -14.32
N LEU A 599 -12.59 11.12 -13.27
CA LEU A 599 -12.87 9.69 -13.17
C LEU A 599 -14.39 9.44 -13.12
N LEU A 600 -15.14 10.23 -12.35
CA LEU A 600 -16.59 10.15 -12.26
C LEU A 600 -17.27 10.47 -13.60
N TRP A 601 -16.90 11.57 -14.27
CA TRP A 601 -17.43 11.89 -15.60
C TRP A 601 -17.12 10.80 -16.63
N SER A 602 -15.87 10.33 -16.64
CA SER A 602 -15.38 9.32 -17.58
C SER A 602 -16.02 7.94 -17.35
N ARG A 603 -16.50 7.64 -16.13
CA ARG A 603 -17.24 6.39 -15.84
C ARG A 603 -18.55 6.29 -16.63
N PHE A 604 -19.14 7.44 -16.98
CA PHE A 604 -20.38 7.53 -17.74
C PHE A 604 -20.18 7.99 -19.20
N ARG A 605 -19.13 8.77 -19.48
CA ARG A 605 -18.90 9.42 -20.79
C ARG A 605 -17.60 9.04 -21.51
N GLY A 606 -16.71 8.27 -20.87
CA GLY A 606 -15.45 7.84 -21.46
C GLY A 606 -15.65 6.87 -22.63
N VAL A 607 -14.68 6.82 -23.55
CA VAL A 607 -14.65 5.80 -24.62
C VAL A 607 -14.30 4.42 -24.04
N PRO A 608 -14.76 3.31 -24.64
CA PRO A 608 -14.32 1.96 -24.25
C PRO A 608 -12.80 1.81 -24.30
N SER A 609 -12.20 1.17 -23.29
CA SER A 609 -10.73 1.01 -23.20
C SER A 609 -10.18 -0.26 -23.83
N GLY A 610 -11.01 -1.30 -23.94
CA GLY A 610 -10.53 -2.67 -24.17
C GLY A 610 -9.75 -3.26 -22.98
N PRO A 611 -9.21 -4.50 -23.14
CA PRO A 611 -8.52 -5.23 -22.07
C PRO A 611 -7.23 -4.56 -21.59
N ASP A 612 -6.43 -4.04 -22.52
CA ASP A 612 -5.11 -3.44 -22.26
C ASP A 612 -4.90 -2.16 -23.09
N PRO A 613 -5.30 -0.99 -22.58
CA PRO A 613 -5.13 0.30 -23.25
C PRO A 613 -3.70 0.88 -23.13
N PHE A 614 -2.80 0.24 -22.38
CA PHE A 614 -1.48 0.81 -22.05
C PHE A 614 -0.30 -0.09 -22.45
N TYR A 615 -0.55 -1.32 -22.93
CA TYR A 615 0.46 -2.37 -23.13
C TYR A 615 1.14 -2.73 -21.80
N GLY A 616 0.35 -3.01 -20.76
CA GLY A 616 0.81 -3.34 -19.42
C GLY A 616 1.59 -4.66 -19.37
N GLY A 617 2.58 -4.77 -18.49
CA GLY A 617 3.47 -5.93 -18.42
C GLY A 617 2.98 -7.10 -17.54
N THR A 618 1.96 -6.88 -16.72
CA THR A 618 1.50 -7.78 -15.64
C THR A 618 0.12 -8.37 -15.92
N LEU A 619 -0.25 -9.45 -15.19
CA LEU A 619 -1.38 -10.32 -15.53
C LEU A 619 -2.77 -9.64 -15.45
N GLU A 620 -2.94 -8.53 -14.73
CA GLU A 620 -4.22 -7.83 -14.70
C GLU A 620 -4.63 -7.27 -16.08
N TRP A 621 -3.66 -7.07 -16.96
CA TRP A 621 -3.85 -6.64 -18.35
C TRP A 621 -4.14 -7.79 -19.32
N ALA A 622 -3.97 -9.05 -18.90
CA ALA A 622 -4.26 -10.24 -19.71
C ALA A 622 -5.76 -10.64 -19.68
N THR A 623 -6.56 -10.08 -18.79
CA THR A 623 -8.02 -10.28 -18.71
C THR A 623 -8.80 -9.04 -19.18
N THR A 624 -10.13 -9.13 -19.26
CA THR A 624 -11.02 -8.06 -19.76
C THR A 624 -11.05 -6.81 -18.85
N SER A 625 -11.80 -5.79 -19.26
CA SER A 625 -11.97 -4.54 -18.52
C SER A 625 -13.46 -4.14 -18.52
N PRO A 626 -14.21 -4.33 -17.42
CA PRO A 626 -13.80 -4.99 -16.17
C PRO A 626 -13.43 -6.48 -16.35
N PRO A 627 -12.67 -7.09 -15.43
CA PRO A 627 -12.53 -8.54 -15.34
C PRO A 627 -13.87 -9.23 -15.10
N PRO A 628 -14.04 -10.50 -15.52
CA PRO A 628 -15.21 -11.32 -15.17
C PRO A 628 -15.13 -11.75 -13.70
N HIS A 629 -16.20 -12.32 -13.14
CA HIS A 629 -16.20 -12.74 -11.73
C HIS A 629 -15.08 -13.75 -11.43
N TYR A 630 -14.84 -14.70 -12.35
CA TYR A 630 -13.80 -15.74 -12.25
C TYR A 630 -12.36 -15.29 -12.53
N ASN A 631 -12.11 -13.99 -12.78
CA ASN A 631 -10.84 -13.37 -13.25
C ASN A 631 -10.27 -13.91 -14.57
N PHE A 632 -9.87 -15.19 -14.62
CA PHE A 632 -9.16 -15.82 -15.73
C PHE A 632 -9.89 -17.10 -16.20
N ALA A 633 -10.19 -17.16 -17.51
CA ALA A 633 -10.90 -18.29 -18.12
C ALA A 633 -10.04 -19.56 -18.19
N VAL A 634 -8.73 -19.40 -18.05
CA VAL A 634 -7.72 -20.45 -17.93
C VAL A 634 -6.65 -19.92 -16.99
N ILE A 635 -6.12 -20.75 -16.10
CA ILE A 635 -5.02 -20.32 -15.22
C ILE A 635 -3.77 -20.08 -16.08
N PRO A 636 -3.17 -18.87 -16.07
CA PRO A 636 -2.01 -18.54 -16.88
C PRO A 636 -0.76 -19.31 -16.42
N ILE A 637 0.19 -19.53 -17.32
CA ILE A 637 1.54 -20.01 -16.96
C ILE A 637 2.52 -18.83 -17.04
N VAL A 638 3.44 -18.74 -16.09
CA VAL A 638 4.34 -17.59 -15.92
C VAL A 638 5.80 -18.01 -16.02
N ARG A 639 6.53 -17.44 -17.00
CA ARG A 639 7.95 -17.73 -17.23
C ARG A 639 8.91 -16.56 -16.98
N SER A 640 8.43 -15.30 -17.02
CA SER A 640 9.22 -14.10 -16.65
C SER A 640 8.44 -13.15 -15.71
N PRO A 641 9.10 -12.12 -15.11
CA PRO A 641 8.44 -11.13 -14.25
C PRO A 641 7.49 -10.16 -14.97
N TYR A 642 7.36 -10.26 -16.30
CA TYR A 642 6.49 -9.41 -17.11
C TYR A 642 5.66 -10.28 -18.07
N PRO A 643 4.80 -11.17 -17.54
CA PRO A 643 4.16 -12.23 -18.31
C PRO A 643 3.23 -11.74 -19.42
N ASN A 644 2.61 -10.56 -19.31
CA ASN A 644 1.71 -10.07 -20.37
C ASN A 644 2.48 -9.66 -21.64
N TRP A 645 3.80 -9.41 -21.54
CA TRP A 645 4.66 -9.16 -22.70
C TRP A 645 5.24 -10.44 -23.32
N ASP A 646 5.16 -11.58 -22.63
CA ASP A 646 5.70 -12.85 -23.09
C ASP A 646 4.66 -13.56 -23.99
N ARG A 647 4.57 -13.12 -25.25
CA ARG A 647 3.48 -13.46 -26.21
C ARG A 647 3.21 -14.95 -26.37
N GLU A 648 4.25 -15.78 -26.47
CA GLU A 648 4.14 -17.24 -26.66
C GLU A 648 3.40 -17.93 -25.50
N ASP A 649 3.57 -17.42 -24.27
CA ASP A 649 2.85 -17.92 -23.09
C ASP A 649 1.35 -17.55 -23.18
N ARG A 650 1.03 -16.31 -23.58
CA ARG A 650 -0.36 -15.83 -23.72
C ARG A 650 -1.10 -16.51 -24.87
N GLU A 651 -0.41 -16.82 -25.97
CA GLU A 651 -0.95 -17.67 -27.02
C GLU A 651 -1.16 -19.12 -26.55
N ASP A 652 -0.31 -19.66 -25.66
CA ASP A 652 -0.54 -20.99 -25.12
C ASP A 652 -1.68 -21.03 -24.11
N ASP A 653 -1.92 -19.96 -23.34
CA ASP A 653 -3.13 -19.84 -22.52
C ASP A 653 -4.39 -20.03 -23.38
N VAL A 654 -4.50 -19.35 -24.53
CA VAL A 654 -5.63 -19.52 -25.47
C VAL A 654 -5.74 -20.98 -25.92
N ARG A 655 -4.64 -21.60 -26.36
CA ARG A 655 -4.65 -23.01 -26.80
C ARG A 655 -4.99 -23.98 -25.67
N ARG A 656 -4.60 -23.70 -24.42
CA ARG A 656 -4.96 -24.49 -23.23
C ARG A 656 -6.44 -24.34 -22.88
N PHE A 657 -7.00 -23.13 -23.00
CA PHE A 657 -8.42 -22.86 -22.80
C PHE A 657 -9.30 -23.62 -23.82
N GLU A 658 -8.93 -23.61 -25.09
CA GLU A 658 -9.60 -24.40 -26.14
C GLU A 658 -9.53 -25.92 -25.87
N ARG A 659 -8.39 -26.41 -25.36
CA ARG A 659 -8.22 -27.81 -24.93
C ARG A 659 -8.91 -28.15 -23.59
N GLY A 660 -9.36 -27.17 -22.80
CA GLY A 660 -9.93 -27.39 -21.47
C GLY A 660 -8.88 -27.62 -20.36
N GLN A 661 -7.61 -27.34 -20.62
CA GLN A 661 -6.50 -27.58 -19.69
C GLN A 661 -6.34 -26.41 -18.69
N LEU A 662 -6.39 -26.70 -17.39
CA LEU A 662 -6.34 -25.71 -16.30
C LEU A 662 -7.45 -24.62 -16.41
N VAL A 663 -8.64 -25.05 -16.83
CA VAL A 663 -9.86 -24.21 -16.89
C VAL A 663 -10.65 -24.24 -15.58
N LEU A 664 -10.56 -25.32 -14.79
CA LEU A 664 -11.18 -25.44 -13.46
C LEU A 664 -12.68 -25.05 -13.48
N GLU A 665 -13.45 -25.76 -14.30
CA GLU A 665 -14.88 -25.51 -14.55
C GLU A 665 -15.82 -26.53 -13.88
N SER A 666 -15.33 -27.38 -12.95
CA SER A 666 -16.16 -28.35 -12.22
C SER A 666 -16.81 -27.80 -10.95
N GLY A 667 -16.30 -26.71 -10.39
CA GLY A 667 -16.79 -26.07 -9.17
C GLY A 667 -16.16 -24.70 -8.96
N HIS A 668 -16.39 -24.11 -7.78
CA HIS A 668 -15.82 -22.82 -7.38
C HIS A 668 -14.32 -23.03 -7.02
N GLU A 669 -13.49 -23.30 -8.03
CA GLU A 669 -12.14 -23.87 -7.89
C GLU A 669 -11.03 -22.84 -8.18
N THR A 670 -9.97 -22.80 -7.36
CA THR A 670 -8.73 -22.04 -7.62
C THR A 670 -7.50 -22.97 -7.50
N PRO A 671 -6.42 -22.78 -8.29
CA PRO A 671 -5.19 -23.53 -8.07
C PRO A 671 -4.45 -23.02 -6.83
N ALA A 672 -3.78 -23.94 -6.13
CA ALA A 672 -2.75 -23.61 -5.16
C ALA A 672 -1.38 -24.10 -5.64
N SER A 673 -0.33 -23.50 -5.08
CA SER A 673 1.03 -23.55 -5.60
C SER A 673 2.08 -23.61 -4.48
N THR A 674 3.25 -24.15 -4.81
CA THR A 674 4.34 -24.29 -3.85
C THR A 674 4.99 -22.95 -3.51
N VAL A 675 5.13 -22.67 -2.21
CA VAL A 675 5.53 -21.38 -1.63
C VAL A 675 6.81 -20.78 -2.24
N ARG A 676 7.77 -21.61 -2.66
CA ARG A 676 9.04 -21.16 -3.23
C ARG A 676 8.95 -20.91 -4.74
N ASP A 677 8.73 -21.99 -5.49
CA ASP A 677 8.96 -22.01 -6.94
C ASP A 677 7.66 -21.81 -7.76
N GLY A 678 6.50 -21.72 -7.09
CA GLY A 678 5.20 -21.47 -7.73
C GLY A 678 4.74 -22.62 -8.62
N VAL A 679 5.12 -23.86 -8.30
CA VAL A 679 4.67 -25.06 -9.03
C VAL A 679 3.25 -25.41 -8.57
N LEU A 680 2.37 -25.83 -9.48
CA LEU A 680 1.03 -26.31 -9.14
C LEU A 680 1.11 -27.44 -8.10
N ASP A 681 0.35 -27.31 -7.02
CA ASP A 681 0.43 -28.11 -5.81
C ASP A 681 -0.86 -28.94 -5.66
N GLU A 682 -1.99 -28.24 -5.65
CA GLU A 682 -3.34 -28.78 -5.45
C GLU A 682 -4.39 -27.84 -6.10
N VAL A 683 -5.67 -28.23 -6.07
CA VAL A 683 -6.81 -27.36 -6.44
C VAL A 683 -7.70 -27.24 -5.22
N LEU A 684 -7.99 -26.01 -4.81
CA LEU A 684 -8.82 -25.70 -3.65
C LEU A 684 -10.25 -25.38 -4.09
N GLU A 685 -11.23 -25.89 -3.34
CA GLU A 685 -12.61 -25.41 -3.42
C GLU A 685 -12.74 -24.11 -2.59
N MET A 686 -13.43 -23.12 -3.17
CA MET A 686 -13.49 -21.76 -2.64
C MET A 686 -14.87 -21.49 -2.04
N PRO A 687 -14.93 -20.78 -0.89
CA PRO A 687 -16.20 -20.45 -0.28
C PRO A 687 -17.02 -19.48 -1.14
N SER A 688 -18.32 -19.74 -1.29
CA SER A 688 -19.28 -18.78 -1.84
C SER A 688 -19.70 -17.71 -0.82
N GLU A 689 -20.51 -16.76 -1.30
CA GLU A 689 -21.16 -15.67 -0.56
C GLU A 689 -21.68 -16.06 0.84
N SER A 690 -21.54 -15.16 1.82
CA SER A 690 -21.87 -15.47 3.21
C SER A 690 -22.37 -14.25 4.00
N GLY A 691 -23.40 -14.45 4.82
CA GLY A 691 -23.88 -13.46 5.79
C GLY A 691 -23.15 -13.48 7.14
N TRP A 692 -22.35 -14.52 7.41
CA TRP A 692 -21.62 -14.65 8.68
C TRP A 692 -20.62 -13.51 8.96
N PRO A 693 -19.87 -12.98 7.97
CA PRO A 693 -18.98 -11.84 8.18
C PRO A 693 -19.68 -10.59 8.73
N ILE A 694 -20.85 -10.22 8.18
CA ILE A 694 -21.65 -9.09 8.69
C ILE A 694 -22.15 -9.37 10.10
N LEU A 695 -22.72 -10.56 10.35
CA LEU A 695 -23.30 -10.88 11.64
C LEU A 695 -22.26 -10.85 12.76
N LEU A 696 -21.04 -11.33 12.49
CA LEU A 696 -19.92 -11.26 13.41
C LEU A 696 -19.41 -9.83 13.61
N ALA A 697 -19.23 -9.05 12.54
CA ALA A 697 -18.84 -7.63 12.64
C ALA A 697 -19.87 -6.78 13.41
N PHE A 698 -21.17 -7.07 13.26
CA PHE A 698 -22.24 -6.42 14.03
C PHE A 698 -22.19 -6.81 15.51
N ALA A 699 -22.00 -8.10 15.84
CA ALA A 699 -21.85 -8.54 17.23
C ALA A 699 -20.62 -7.89 17.90
N LEU A 700 -19.48 -7.83 17.20
CA LEU A 700 -18.27 -7.15 17.65
C LEU A 700 -18.47 -5.64 17.84
N SER A 701 -19.20 -4.96 16.94
CA SER A 701 -19.59 -3.55 17.12
C SER A 701 -20.25 -3.31 18.48
N ILE A 702 -21.16 -4.20 18.88
CA ILE A 702 -21.86 -4.09 20.17
C ILE A 702 -20.89 -4.35 21.33
N VAL A 703 -19.94 -5.28 21.22
CA VAL A 703 -18.87 -5.45 22.23
C VAL A 703 -18.13 -4.12 22.45
N PHE A 704 -17.65 -3.46 21.40
CA PHE A 704 -16.90 -2.21 21.53
C PHE A 704 -17.75 -1.04 22.09
N ILE A 705 -19.03 -0.94 21.71
CA ILE A 705 -19.96 0.06 22.29
C ILE A 705 -20.24 -0.23 23.78
N MET A 706 -20.33 -1.49 24.19
CA MET A 706 -20.49 -1.88 25.60
C MET A 706 -19.21 -1.66 26.41
N LEU A 707 -18.02 -1.87 25.84
CA LEU A 707 -16.72 -1.55 26.47
C LEU A 707 -16.49 -0.03 26.62
N LEU A 708 -16.93 0.76 25.64
CA LEU A 708 -16.91 2.22 25.71
C LEU A 708 -17.80 2.73 26.86
N THR A 709 -19.00 2.17 26.98
CA THR A 709 -20.00 2.55 27.99
C THR A 709 -19.88 1.77 29.31
N THR A 710 -18.79 1.01 29.50
CA THR A 710 -18.48 0.20 30.71
C THR A 710 -19.52 -0.87 31.11
N HIS A 711 -20.39 -1.29 30.18
CA HIS A 711 -21.36 -2.37 30.37
C HIS A 711 -20.72 -3.75 30.20
N TYR A 712 -19.71 -4.07 31.02
CA TYR A 712 -18.85 -5.25 30.85
C TYR A 712 -19.59 -6.60 30.79
N VAL A 713 -20.70 -6.75 31.51
CA VAL A 713 -21.55 -7.97 31.45
C VAL A 713 -22.18 -8.13 30.07
N ILE A 714 -22.68 -7.05 29.48
CA ILE A 714 -23.30 -7.07 28.14
C ILE A 714 -22.21 -7.26 27.07
N ALA A 715 -21.03 -6.65 27.23
CA ALA A 715 -19.87 -6.93 26.40
C ALA A 715 -19.51 -8.43 26.43
N GLY A 716 -19.45 -9.06 27.61
CA GLY A 716 -19.21 -10.49 27.77
C GLY A 716 -20.25 -11.37 27.09
N ILE A 717 -21.54 -11.00 27.16
CA ILE A 717 -22.61 -11.69 26.43
C ILE A 717 -22.40 -11.59 24.91
N PHE A 718 -22.03 -10.41 24.38
CA PHE A 718 -21.78 -10.25 22.95
C PHE A 718 -20.46 -10.88 22.47
N ILE A 719 -19.46 -11.05 23.34
CA ILE A 719 -18.28 -11.89 23.08
C ILE A 719 -18.70 -13.37 22.96
N ALA A 720 -19.54 -13.87 23.86
CA ALA A 720 -20.06 -15.24 23.77
C ALA A 720 -20.93 -15.45 22.51
N ILE A 721 -21.77 -14.47 22.14
CA ILE A 721 -22.53 -14.49 20.88
C ILE A 721 -21.58 -14.49 19.67
N SER A 722 -20.50 -13.69 19.69
CA SER A 722 -19.49 -13.67 18.62
C SER A 722 -18.79 -15.03 18.45
N ALA A 723 -18.45 -15.70 19.56
CA ALA A 723 -17.90 -17.06 19.54
C ALA A 723 -18.91 -18.10 19.01
N LEU A 724 -20.19 -17.98 19.38
CA LEU A 724 -21.27 -18.84 18.87
C LEU A 724 -21.54 -18.61 17.37
N ILE A 725 -21.44 -17.37 16.88
CA ILE A 725 -21.52 -17.04 15.44
C ILE A 725 -20.36 -17.70 14.69
N LEU A 726 -19.13 -17.60 15.21
CA LEU A 726 -17.95 -18.21 14.59
C LEU A 726 -18.06 -19.75 14.56
N ALA A 727 -18.52 -20.37 15.65
CA ALA A 727 -18.81 -21.80 15.68
C ALA A 727 -19.90 -22.20 14.68
N ALA A 728 -21.00 -21.43 14.60
CA ALA A 728 -22.12 -21.70 13.69
C ALA A 728 -21.78 -21.47 12.20
N TRP A 729 -20.78 -20.63 11.91
CA TRP A 729 -20.16 -20.49 10.59
C TRP A 729 -19.43 -21.79 10.21
N HIS A 730 -18.47 -22.24 11.01
CA HIS A 730 -17.67 -23.42 10.70
C HIS A 730 -18.45 -24.74 10.76
N LEU A 731 -19.52 -24.84 11.58
CA LEU A 731 -20.44 -25.99 11.62
C LEU A 731 -21.19 -26.28 10.32
N LYS A 732 -21.05 -25.44 9.27
CA LYS A 732 -21.66 -25.63 7.94
C LYS A 732 -20.65 -25.87 6.83
N GLU A 733 -19.36 -25.90 7.14
CA GLU A 733 -18.32 -26.31 6.20
C GLU A 733 -18.28 -27.86 6.20
N PRO A 734 -18.22 -28.52 5.03
CA PRO A 734 -18.04 -29.97 5.00
C PRO A 734 -16.70 -30.33 5.67
N ALA A 735 -16.66 -31.46 6.37
CA ALA A 735 -15.40 -31.96 6.91
C ALA A 735 -14.44 -32.28 5.75
N GLU A 736 -13.19 -31.85 5.88
CA GLU A 736 -12.10 -32.27 4.99
C GLU A 736 -11.80 -33.76 5.27
N GLU A 737 -12.10 -34.64 4.29
CA GLU A 737 -11.81 -36.10 4.33
C GLU A 737 -10.46 -36.48 3.69
#